data_AF-A0A9E2XQH9-F1
#
_entry.id   AF-A0A9E2XQH9-F1
#
_cell.length_a   1.000
_cell.length_b   1.000
_cell.length_c   1.000
_cell.angle_alpha   90.00
_cell.angle_beta   90.00
_cell.angle_gamma   90.00
#
_symmetry.space_group_name_H-M   'P 1'
#
loop_
_entity.id
_entity.type
_entity.pdbx_description
1 polymer ?
#
loop_
_entity_poly.entity_id
_entity_poly.type
_entity_poly.pdbx_seq_one_letter_code
_entity_poly.pdbx_strand_id
1 'polypeptide(L)'
;QTPGLTTDQIGAIATADVKSITTDALRSLTSDQLNALSSNDLQALSTAQVASLTTTQVSTLATASLNELTSSELRALTSTQLDALTSDQLNNLNSTQLQALATSQIAALTTSQVSNLATASLNELTSAELRALTSTQLDALTTDQLNALNSTQLQALATSQIAALTTTQVSDLATNSLNELTSNELRALTTNQLDALTSDQLNSLNSTQLEALATSQIAALTTTQTHDLISTQLNAMTTAQISSLTTAQVSTLSTDDVHSLTSTQVMALTTGQLQALTTDEVAALSTLDLSSIQTNHLVAFNSADFGALDSDQIHALNTSQWATLTSQQVMGIGTVDIPSITTDGVHALTTQALTGFTTAQMAALSTDEAGALSSNQFHSLSTDQLVALSTDAVHALSTSDIASLNSAQLGSLHTDQIAALTTNEIYAITTAEIHGLTTAQITAIGTDQIHGLSTQDLASMNMTQSLAFNSDQMGAMSTDQTNALFGSTPIALDLSGTGIHTLSAAQGNTFDLTGAGSTQEHGWVGNGTGLLAMLNSNGTIDSGAQLFGSGTVLANGQHAANGFQALAALDTNHDGKITAADADFSKLVVWVDSNGKAGSGEIYTLAQLGITELDLNATKGTTVDNGNLLGLVSTYKTADGATHAMDDVWFSSKGGTTPAQPPASPPALNELLSSPHDNVLPGAPTATVAAVPMHHDLMNPAVLRHKPEDEEGGLKPLL
;
A
#
# COMPACT_ATOMS: atom_id res chain seq x y z
N GLN A 1 -53.16 -85.32 -31.40
CA GLN A 1 -54.17 -84.77 -30.48
C GLN A 1 -54.50 -85.87 -29.49
N THR A 2 -53.85 -85.89 -28.34
CA THR A 2 -54.33 -86.65 -27.18
C THR A 2 -55.64 -86.00 -26.71
N PRO A 3 -56.68 -86.78 -26.34
CA PRO A 3 -57.82 -86.22 -25.63
C PRO A 3 -57.28 -85.50 -24.39
N GLY A 4 -57.53 -84.20 -24.28
CA GLY A 4 -56.94 -83.37 -23.22
C GLY A 4 -57.33 -83.93 -21.85
N LEU A 5 -56.34 -84.27 -21.03
CA LEU A 5 -56.54 -84.67 -19.64
C LEU A 5 -57.35 -83.56 -18.93
N THR A 6 -58.30 -83.89 -18.07
CA THR A 6 -58.98 -82.85 -17.27
C THR A 6 -58.01 -82.28 -16.23
N THR A 7 -58.32 -81.11 -15.67
CA THR A 7 -57.58 -80.56 -14.51
C THR A 7 -57.53 -81.58 -13.36
N ASP A 8 -58.64 -82.28 -13.10
CA ASP A 8 -58.70 -83.32 -12.07
C ASP A 8 -57.78 -84.52 -12.38
N GLN A 9 -57.67 -84.91 -13.66
CA GLN A 9 -56.78 -85.98 -14.08
C GLN A 9 -55.30 -85.58 -13.96
N ILE A 10 -54.98 -84.31 -14.25
CA ILE A 10 -53.62 -83.77 -14.09
C ILE A 10 -53.25 -83.68 -12.60
N GLY A 11 -54.15 -83.15 -11.76
CA GLY A 11 -53.93 -83.06 -10.31
C GLY A 11 -53.89 -84.40 -9.58
N ALA A 12 -54.31 -85.49 -10.23
CA ALA A 12 -54.25 -86.85 -9.71
C ALA A 12 -53.01 -87.65 -10.19
N ILE A 13 -52.13 -87.05 -11.01
CA ILE A 13 -50.86 -87.69 -11.42
C ILE A 13 -50.00 -87.93 -10.18
N ALA A 14 -49.36 -89.09 -10.07
CA ALA A 14 -48.41 -89.33 -8.98
C ALA A 14 -47.15 -88.47 -9.20
N THR A 15 -46.65 -87.84 -8.14
CA THR A 15 -45.44 -86.98 -8.20
C THR A 15 -44.23 -87.64 -8.85
N ALA A 16 -44.07 -88.96 -8.71
CA ALA A 16 -43.01 -89.71 -9.38
C ALA A 16 -43.14 -89.70 -10.92
N ASP A 17 -44.37 -89.68 -11.43
CA ASP A 17 -44.67 -89.69 -12.86
C ASP A 17 -44.50 -88.30 -13.49
N VAL A 18 -44.61 -87.22 -12.71
CA VAL A 18 -44.40 -85.83 -13.17
C VAL A 18 -43.00 -85.64 -13.77
N LYS A 19 -41.98 -86.27 -13.19
CA LYS A 19 -40.60 -86.29 -13.73
C LYS A 19 -40.47 -86.96 -15.08
N SER A 20 -41.41 -87.84 -15.44
CA SER A 20 -41.41 -88.57 -16.70
C SER A 20 -42.16 -87.86 -17.83
N ILE A 21 -42.89 -86.78 -17.52
CA ILE A 21 -43.58 -85.95 -18.51
C ILE A 21 -42.53 -85.32 -19.42
N THR A 22 -42.59 -85.57 -20.73
CA THR A 22 -41.66 -84.95 -21.68
C THR A 22 -41.89 -83.44 -21.75
N THR A 23 -40.86 -82.68 -22.13
CA THR A 23 -40.98 -81.22 -22.34
C THR A 23 -42.09 -80.86 -23.34
N ASP A 24 -42.28 -81.68 -24.38
CA ASP A 24 -43.34 -81.48 -25.37
C ASP A 24 -44.74 -81.72 -24.78
N ALA A 25 -44.89 -82.75 -23.95
CA ALA A 25 -46.15 -83.02 -23.27
C ALA A 25 -46.48 -81.89 -22.27
N LEU A 26 -45.48 -81.41 -21.52
CA LEU A 26 -45.63 -80.30 -20.59
C LEU A 26 -46.04 -79.00 -21.31
N ARG A 27 -45.42 -78.69 -22.46
CA ARG A 27 -45.79 -77.54 -23.31
C ARG A 27 -47.20 -77.62 -23.89
N SER A 28 -47.76 -78.82 -23.99
CA SER A 28 -49.13 -79.03 -24.49
C SER A 28 -50.22 -78.84 -23.42
N LEU A 29 -49.84 -78.74 -22.15
CA LEU A 29 -50.79 -78.48 -21.06
C LEU A 29 -51.34 -77.06 -21.14
N THR A 30 -52.63 -76.91 -20.85
CA THR A 30 -53.25 -75.60 -20.62
C THR A 30 -52.78 -75.01 -19.30
N SER A 31 -52.94 -73.71 -19.13
CA SER A 31 -52.66 -73.02 -17.87
C SER A 31 -53.45 -73.60 -16.69
N ASP A 32 -54.71 -73.94 -16.91
CA ASP A 32 -55.56 -74.55 -15.88
C ASP A 32 -55.06 -75.95 -15.48
N GLN A 33 -54.58 -76.73 -16.45
CA GLN A 33 -53.97 -78.04 -16.19
C GLN A 33 -52.67 -77.89 -15.41
N LEU A 34 -51.81 -76.92 -15.77
CA LEU A 34 -50.57 -76.67 -15.06
C LEU A 34 -50.82 -76.20 -13.60
N ASN A 35 -51.82 -75.33 -13.40
CA ASN A 35 -52.25 -74.87 -12.07
C ASN A 35 -52.94 -75.96 -11.24
N ALA A 36 -53.37 -77.08 -11.85
CA ALA A 36 -53.97 -78.21 -11.14
C ALA A 36 -52.92 -79.17 -10.52
N LEU A 37 -51.64 -79.01 -10.86
CA LEU A 37 -50.55 -79.77 -10.23
C LEU A 37 -50.42 -79.42 -8.74
N SER A 38 -50.15 -80.43 -7.90
CA SER A 38 -49.90 -80.18 -6.48
C SER A 38 -48.54 -79.52 -6.24
N SER A 39 -48.32 -78.93 -5.07
CA SER A 39 -47.02 -78.36 -4.67
C SER A 39 -45.87 -79.38 -4.83
N ASN A 40 -46.11 -80.64 -4.46
CA ASN A 40 -45.12 -81.71 -4.61
C ASN A 40 -44.80 -82.01 -6.07
N ASP A 41 -45.79 -81.90 -6.96
CA ASP A 41 -45.64 -82.13 -8.40
C ASP A 41 -44.83 -81.02 -9.04
N LEU A 42 -45.12 -79.77 -8.67
CA LEU A 42 -44.37 -78.60 -9.14
C LEU A 42 -42.90 -78.69 -8.71
N GLN A 43 -42.62 -79.04 -7.45
CA GLN A 43 -41.27 -79.25 -6.91
C GLN A 43 -40.56 -80.50 -7.46
N ALA A 44 -41.30 -81.38 -8.15
CA ALA A 44 -40.74 -82.56 -8.80
C ALA A 44 -40.30 -82.29 -10.24
N LEU A 45 -40.63 -81.14 -10.83
CA LEU A 45 -40.21 -80.80 -12.18
C LEU A 45 -38.68 -80.72 -12.25
N SER A 46 -38.12 -81.23 -13.34
CA SER A 46 -36.72 -81.01 -13.66
C SER A 46 -36.50 -79.58 -14.18
N THR A 47 -35.28 -79.07 -14.03
CA THR A 47 -34.90 -77.77 -14.59
C THR A 47 -35.12 -77.70 -16.11
N ALA A 48 -34.94 -78.81 -16.83
CA ALA A 48 -35.24 -78.90 -18.26
C ALA A 48 -36.75 -78.80 -18.56
N GLN A 49 -37.60 -79.38 -17.71
CA GLN A 49 -39.05 -79.26 -17.82
C GLN A 49 -39.50 -77.81 -17.56
N VAL A 50 -38.99 -77.16 -16.50
CA VAL A 50 -39.32 -75.76 -16.19
C VAL A 50 -38.86 -74.82 -17.31
N ALA A 51 -37.62 -74.97 -17.80
CA ALA A 51 -37.10 -74.20 -18.93
C ALA A 51 -37.89 -74.42 -20.24
N SER A 52 -38.65 -75.52 -20.34
CA SER A 52 -39.47 -75.82 -21.52
C SER A 52 -40.86 -75.16 -21.50
N LEU A 53 -41.34 -74.67 -20.36
CA LEU A 53 -42.66 -74.02 -20.26
C LEU A 53 -42.78 -72.85 -21.25
N THR A 54 -43.97 -72.66 -21.80
CA THR A 54 -44.24 -71.52 -22.69
C THR A 54 -44.41 -70.22 -21.89
N THR A 55 -44.20 -69.06 -22.52
CA THR A 55 -44.44 -67.76 -21.89
C THR A 55 -45.90 -67.59 -21.45
N THR A 56 -46.85 -68.10 -22.25
CA THR A 56 -48.27 -68.12 -21.86
C THR A 56 -48.48 -68.91 -20.58
N GLN A 57 -47.96 -70.14 -20.49
CA GLN A 57 -48.05 -70.95 -19.28
C GLN A 57 -47.46 -70.22 -18.07
N VAL A 58 -46.27 -69.64 -18.21
CA VAL A 58 -45.60 -68.89 -17.13
C VAL A 58 -46.41 -67.66 -16.70
N SER A 59 -46.88 -66.82 -17.62
CA SER A 59 -47.66 -65.60 -17.31
C SER A 59 -49.02 -65.87 -16.64
N THR A 60 -49.55 -67.08 -16.79
CA THR A 60 -50.85 -67.51 -16.24
C THR A 60 -50.75 -68.48 -15.06
N LEU A 61 -49.52 -68.82 -14.65
CA LEU A 61 -49.29 -69.65 -13.48
C LEU A 61 -49.76 -68.87 -12.24
N ALA A 62 -50.61 -69.49 -11.42
CA ALA A 62 -51.07 -68.87 -10.19
C ALA A 62 -49.87 -68.51 -9.29
N THR A 63 -49.92 -67.36 -8.61
CA THR A 63 -48.80 -66.91 -7.77
C THR A 63 -48.45 -67.91 -6.67
N ALA A 64 -49.47 -68.58 -6.11
CA ALA A 64 -49.28 -69.68 -5.16
C ALA A 64 -48.46 -70.83 -5.76
N SER A 65 -48.75 -71.24 -7.00
CA SER A 65 -48.01 -72.29 -7.71
C SER A 65 -46.59 -71.86 -8.07
N LEU A 66 -46.40 -70.60 -8.46
CA LEU A 66 -45.06 -70.04 -8.68
C LEU A 66 -44.22 -70.08 -7.40
N ASN A 67 -44.86 -69.79 -6.26
CA ASN A 67 -44.22 -69.81 -4.95
C ASN A 67 -43.88 -71.22 -4.43
N GLU A 68 -44.34 -72.28 -5.09
CA GLU A 68 -43.95 -73.66 -4.78
C GLU A 68 -42.66 -74.08 -5.50
N LEU A 69 -42.19 -73.32 -6.49
CA LEU A 69 -40.95 -73.65 -7.19
C LEU A 69 -39.73 -73.53 -6.27
N THR A 70 -38.84 -74.51 -6.36
CA THR A 70 -37.54 -74.51 -5.71
C THR A 70 -36.60 -73.48 -6.35
N SER A 71 -35.53 -73.11 -5.63
CA SER A 71 -34.49 -72.22 -6.16
C SER A 71 -33.84 -72.73 -7.45
N SER A 72 -33.73 -74.05 -7.64
CA SER A 72 -33.16 -74.63 -8.86
C SER A 72 -34.10 -74.47 -10.06
N GLU A 73 -35.40 -74.57 -9.83
CA GLU A 73 -36.43 -74.42 -10.86
C GLU A 73 -36.59 -72.95 -11.25
N LEU A 74 -36.60 -72.02 -10.30
CA LEU A 74 -36.59 -70.58 -10.58
C LEU A 74 -35.36 -70.18 -11.41
N ARG A 75 -34.17 -70.72 -11.08
CA ARG A 75 -32.95 -70.50 -11.86
C ARG A 75 -32.97 -71.13 -13.25
N ALA A 76 -33.86 -72.09 -13.49
CA ALA A 76 -34.03 -72.71 -14.80
C ALA A 76 -34.92 -71.88 -15.74
N LEU A 77 -35.66 -70.89 -15.22
CA LEU A 77 -36.44 -69.97 -16.06
C LEU A 77 -35.51 -69.19 -17.00
N THR A 78 -35.83 -69.23 -18.28
CA THR A 78 -35.17 -68.47 -19.34
C THR A 78 -35.51 -66.98 -19.25
N SER A 79 -34.71 -66.12 -19.85
CA SER A 79 -35.01 -64.68 -19.92
C SER A 79 -36.36 -64.38 -20.58
N THR A 80 -36.74 -65.13 -21.62
CA THR A 80 -38.05 -64.98 -22.27
C THR A 80 -39.21 -65.37 -21.34
N GLN A 81 -39.02 -66.37 -20.47
CA GLN A 81 -40.03 -66.74 -19.47
C GLN A 81 -40.10 -65.73 -18.34
N LEU A 82 -38.96 -65.19 -17.91
CA LEU A 82 -38.93 -64.12 -16.92
C LEU A 82 -39.62 -62.86 -17.42
N ASP A 83 -39.38 -62.44 -18.66
CA ASP A 83 -40.08 -61.33 -19.32
C ASP A 83 -41.61 -61.53 -19.36
N ALA A 84 -42.07 -62.78 -19.44
CA ALA A 84 -43.49 -63.11 -19.42
C ALA A 84 -44.13 -63.06 -18.02
N LEU A 85 -43.35 -62.98 -16.95
CA LEU A 85 -43.90 -62.84 -15.59
C LEU A 85 -44.58 -61.48 -15.45
N THR A 86 -45.79 -61.52 -14.89
CA THR A 86 -46.53 -60.31 -14.53
C THR A 86 -45.92 -59.65 -13.30
N SER A 87 -46.19 -58.35 -13.11
CA SER A 87 -45.78 -57.63 -11.89
C SER A 87 -46.37 -58.25 -10.63
N ASP A 88 -47.61 -58.76 -10.69
CA ASP A 88 -48.25 -59.46 -9.57
C ASP A 88 -47.50 -60.75 -9.20
N GLN A 89 -47.03 -61.51 -10.21
CA GLN A 89 -46.23 -62.71 -9.97
C GLN A 89 -44.87 -62.38 -9.37
N LEU A 90 -44.17 -61.36 -9.88
CA LEU A 90 -42.87 -60.93 -9.34
C LEU A 90 -42.98 -60.41 -7.90
N ASN A 91 -43.99 -59.59 -7.62
CA ASN A 91 -44.23 -59.04 -6.27
C ASN A 91 -44.72 -60.07 -5.26
N ASN A 92 -45.17 -61.26 -5.70
CA ASN A 92 -45.59 -62.34 -4.81
C ASN A 92 -44.46 -63.32 -4.45
N LEU A 93 -43.32 -63.25 -5.13
CA LEU A 93 -42.14 -64.05 -4.78
C LEU A 93 -41.68 -63.69 -3.36
N ASN A 94 -41.39 -64.69 -2.55
CA ASN A 94 -40.81 -64.47 -1.23
C ASN A 94 -39.30 -64.16 -1.32
N SER A 95 -38.70 -63.71 -0.22
CA SER A 95 -37.28 -63.33 -0.17
C SER A 95 -36.33 -64.46 -0.60
N THR A 96 -36.62 -65.72 -0.23
CA THR A 96 -35.80 -66.87 -0.63
C THR A 96 -35.86 -67.11 -2.14
N GLN A 97 -36.98 -66.80 -2.78
CA GLN A 97 -37.17 -66.97 -4.21
C GLN A 97 -36.57 -65.83 -5.02
N LEU A 98 -36.74 -64.60 -4.55
CA LEU A 98 -36.11 -63.44 -5.14
C LEU A 98 -34.58 -63.60 -5.10
N GLN A 99 -34.04 -64.00 -3.95
CA GLN A 99 -32.61 -64.25 -3.72
C GLN A 99 -32.06 -65.52 -4.41
N ALA A 100 -32.96 -66.37 -4.94
CA ALA A 100 -32.55 -67.54 -5.71
C ALA A 100 -32.24 -67.20 -7.17
N LEU A 101 -32.76 -66.08 -7.69
CA LEU A 101 -32.54 -65.67 -9.07
C LEU A 101 -31.05 -65.47 -9.34
N ALA A 102 -30.58 -65.90 -10.50
CA ALA A 102 -29.22 -65.58 -10.93
C ALA A 102 -29.11 -64.09 -11.30
N THR A 103 -27.93 -63.50 -11.14
CA THR A 103 -27.68 -62.11 -11.56
C THR A 103 -27.97 -61.88 -13.04
N SER A 104 -27.76 -62.88 -13.90
CA SER A 104 -28.15 -62.83 -15.32
C SER A 104 -29.67 -62.81 -15.54
N GLN A 105 -30.46 -63.36 -14.62
CA GLN A 105 -31.91 -63.33 -14.65
C GLN A 105 -32.42 -61.96 -14.16
N ILE A 106 -31.82 -61.39 -13.12
CA ILE A 106 -32.10 -60.01 -12.67
C ILE A 106 -31.81 -59.00 -13.78
N ALA A 107 -30.64 -59.11 -14.44
CA ALA A 107 -30.27 -58.27 -15.57
C ALA A 107 -31.19 -58.44 -16.80
N ALA A 108 -31.96 -59.54 -16.87
CA ALA A 108 -32.90 -59.82 -17.95
C ALA A 108 -34.33 -59.32 -17.68
N LEU A 109 -34.64 -58.85 -16.47
CA LEU A 109 -35.93 -58.23 -16.17
C LEU A 109 -36.14 -56.99 -17.05
N THR A 110 -37.37 -56.74 -17.49
CA THR A 110 -37.65 -55.53 -18.26
C THR A 110 -37.73 -54.29 -17.37
N THR A 111 -37.58 -53.12 -17.95
CA THR A 111 -37.81 -51.84 -17.27
C THR A 111 -39.23 -51.71 -16.72
N SER A 112 -40.22 -52.29 -17.41
CA SER A 112 -41.60 -52.35 -16.94
C SER A 112 -41.74 -53.25 -15.72
N GLN A 113 -41.02 -54.37 -15.65
CA GLN A 113 -41.03 -55.23 -14.48
C GLN A 113 -40.35 -54.58 -13.28
N VAL A 114 -39.20 -53.94 -13.51
CA VAL A 114 -38.42 -53.26 -12.48
C VAL A 114 -39.19 -52.06 -11.90
N SER A 115 -39.77 -51.19 -12.74
CA SER A 115 -40.57 -50.03 -12.29
C SER A 115 -41.85 -50.40 -11.52
N ASN A 116 -42.41 -51.59 -11.74
CA ASN A 116 -43.61 -52.08 -11.04
C ASN A 116 -43.28 -53.00 -9.85
N LEU A 117 -42.00 -53.20 -9.53
CA LEU A 117 -41.59 -53.97 -8.35
C LEU A 117 -41.95 -53.20 -7.08
N ALA A 118 -42.62 -53.85 -6.13
CA ALA A 118 -42.92 -53.24 -4.84
C ALA A 118 -41.61 -52.91 -4.11
N THR A 119 -41.60 -51.79 -3.37
CA THR A 119 -40.45 -51.35 -2.57
C THR A 119 -40.00 -52.42 -1.57
N ALA A 120 -40.95 -53.17 -0.98
CA ALA A 120 -40.65 -54.30 -0.12
C ALA A 120 -39.85 -55.40 -0.83
N SER A 121 -40.23 -55.76 -2.07
CA SER A 121 -39.50 -56.76 -2.86
C SER A 121 -38.12 -56.26 -3.27
N LEU A 122 -37.97 -54.96 -3.60
CA LEU A 122 -36.66 -54.37 -3.87
C LEU A 122 -35.72 -54.45 -2.66
N ASN A 123 -36.26 -54.27 -1.45
CA ASN A 123 -35.52 -54.37 -0.19
C ASN A 123 -35.09 -55.80 0.19
N GLU A 124 -35.65 -56.82 -0.47
CA GLU A 124 -35.22 -58.22 -0.30
C GLU A 124 -34.02 -58.60 -1.21
N LEU A 125 -33.64 -57.73 -2.16
CA LEU A 125 -32.50 -57.96 -3.04
C LEU A 125 -31.18 -57.81 -2.28
N THR A 126 -30.26 -58.73 -2.56
CA THR A 126 -28.87 -58.67 -2.12
C THR A 126 -28.06 -57.62 -2.88
N SER A 127 -26.92 -57.24 -2.32
CA SER A 127 -25.94 -56.37 -2.98
C SER A 127 -25.44 -56.91 -4.34
N ALA A 128 -25.44 -58.23 -4.55
CA ALA A 128 -25.02 -58.82 -5.82
C ALA A 128 -26.11 -58.66 -6.90
N GLU A 129 -27.38 -58.70 -6.50
CA GLU A 129 -28.52 -58.57 -7.41
C GLU A 129 -28.77 -57.11 -7.76
N LEU A 130 -28.64 -56.18 -6.80
CA LEU A 130 -28.66 -54.74 -7.11
C LEU A 130 -27.55 -54.36 -8.10
N ARG A 131 -26.33 -54.92 -7.94
CA ARG A 131 -25.24 -54.73 -8.91
C ARG A 131 -25.49 -55.38 -10.27
N ALA A 132 -26.41 -56.33 -10.36
CA ALA A 132 -26.78 -56.97 -11.62
C ALA A 132 -27.77 -56.12 -12.44
N LEU A 133 -28.44 -55.14 -11.82
CA LEU A 133 -29.29 -54.20 -12.53
C LEU A 133 -28.46 -53.39 -13.54
N THR A 134 -28.95 -53.36 -14.77
CA THR A 134 -28.39 -52.56 -15.87
C THR A 134 -28.71 -51.08 -15.66
N SER A 135 -27.97 -50.19 -16.33
CA SER A 135 -28.26 -48.75 -16.31
C SER A 135 -29.68 -48.41 -16.78
N THR A 136 -30.20 -49.14 -17.76
CA THR A 136 -31.57 -48.94 -18.27
C THR A 136 -32.63 -49.38 -17.24
N GLN A 137 -32.35 -50.41 -16.45
CA GLN A 137 -33.24 -50.82 -15.36
C GLN A 137 -33.18 -49.85 -14.18
N LEU A 138 -32.00 -49.30 -13.88
CA LEU A 138 -31.84 -48.26 -12.86
C LEU A 138 -32.58 -46.99 -13.25
N ASP A 139 -32.48 -46.53 -14.50
CA ASP A 139 -33.26 -45.39 -15.05
C ASP A 139 -34.78 -45.62 -14.92
N ALA A 140 -35.23 -46.87 -15.02
CA ALA A 140 -36.64 -47.22 -14.85
C ALA A 140 -37.11 -47.26 -13.38
N LEU A 141 -36.21 -47.23 -12.39
CA LEU A 141 -36.62 -47.17 -10.99
C LEU A 141 -37.34 -45.86 -10.70
N THR A 142 -38.47 -45.97 -10.02
CA THR A 142 -39.18 -44.82 -9.48
C THR A 142 -38.41 -44.22 -8.31
N THR A 143 -38.71 -42.96 -7.99
CA THR A 143 -38.11 -42.26 -6.86
C THR A 143 -38.53 -42.87 -5.52
N ASP A 144 -39.77 -43.36 -5.41
CA ASP A 144 -40.24 -44.16 -4.27
C ASP A 144 -39.42 -45.45 -4.08
N GLN A 145 -39.04 -46.11 -5.17
CA GLN A 145 -38.18 -47.30 -5.13
C GLN A 145 -36.75 -46.97 -4.69
N LEU A 146 -36.15 -45.90 -5.22
CA LEU A 146 -34.81 -45.47 -4.83
C LEU A 146 -34.75 -45.04 -3.36
N ASN A 147 -35.74 -44.25 -2.90
CA ASN A 147 -35.82 -43.79 -1.51
C ASN A 147 -36.18 -44.91 -0.51
N ALA A 148 -36.71 -46.05 -0.99
CA ALA A 148 -36.98 -47.21 -0.14
C ALA A 148 -35.74 -48.08 0.11
N LEU A 149 -34.69 -47.97 -0.70
CA LEU A 149 -33.43 -48.69 -0.51
C LEU A 149 -32.81 -48.30 0.83
N ASN A 150 -32.31 -49.30 1.57
CA ASN A 150 -31.58 -49.04 2.80
C ASN A 150 -30.09 -48.72 2.53
N SER A 151 -29.39 -48.24 3.56
CA SER A 151 -27.97 -47.88 3.47
C SER A 151 -27.06 -48.99 2.94
N THR A 152 -27.30 -50.25 3.30
CA THR A 152 -26.49 -51.37 2.79
C THR A 152 -26.70 -51.59 1.29
N GLN A 153 -27.90 -51.30 0.79
CA GLN A 153 -28.26 -51.41 -0.61
C GLN A 153 -27.77 -50.22 -1.43
N LEU A 154 -27.91 -48.99 -0.93
CA LEU A 154 -27.34 -47.80 -1.57
C LEU A 154 -25.82 -47.91 -1.69
N GLN A 155 -25.14 -48.30 -0.61
CA GLN A 155 -23.68 -48.52 -0.59
C GLN A 155 -23.24 -49.77 -1.37
N ALA A 156 -24.18 -50.62 -1.77
CA ALA A 156 -23.89 -51.74 -2.65
C ALA A 156 -23.83 -51.33 -4.14
N LEU A 157 -24.42 -50.20 -4.54
CA LEU A 157 -24.40 -49.78 -5.93
C LEU A 157 -22.95 -49.56 -6.41
N ALA A 158 -22.65 -50.01 -7.62
CA ALA A 158 -21.37 -49.71 -8.24
C ALA A 158 -21.31 -48.22 -8.62
N THR A 159 -20.11 -47.63 -8.65
CA THR A 159 -19.95 -46.22 -9.06
C THR A 159 -20.48 -45.94 -10.47
N SER A 160 -20.38 -46.92 -11.38
CA SER A 160 -21.00 -46.83 -12.72
C SER A 160 -22.52 -46.82 -12.71
N GLN A 161 -23.14 -47.44 -11.69
CA GLN A 161 -24.59 -47.45 -11.51
C GLN A 161 -25.06 -46.12 -10.92
N ILE A 162 -24.33 -45.56 -9.95
CA ILE A 162 -24.57 -44.21 -9.42
C ILE A 162 -24.46 -43.16 -10.53
N ALA A 163 -23.40 -43.22 -11.34
CA ALA A 163 -23.20 -42.33 -12.49
C ALA A 163 -24.28 -42.47 -13.59
N ALA A 164 -25.03 -43.58 -13.59
CA ALA A 164 -26.09 -43.86 -14.56
C ALA A 164 -27.49 -43.40 -14.09
N LEU A 165 -27.65 -43.01 -12.81
CA LEU A 165 -28.90 -42.42 -12.33
C LEU A 165 -29.21 -41.13 -13.10
N THR A 166 -30.48 -40.87 -13.35
CA THR A 166 -30.86 -39.61 -14.02
C THR A 166 -30.77 -38.43 -13.07
N THR A 167 -30.71 -37.22 -13.63
CA THR A 167 -30.77 -35.98 -12.84
C THR A 167 -32.07 -35.86 -12.06
N THR A 168 -33.20 -36.31 -12.62
CA THR A 168 -34.49 -36.36 -11.92
C THR A 168 -34.48 -37.37 -10.77
N GLN A 169 -33.89 -38.54 -10.95
CA GLN A 169 -33.74 -39.50 -9.86
C GLN A 169 -32.89 -38.93 -8.72
N VAL A 170 -31.78 -38.25 -9.06
CA VAL A 170 -30.90 -37.65 -8.06
C VAL A 170 -31.55 -36.45 -7.35
N SER A 171 -32.26 -35.57 -8.05
CA SER A 171 -32.97 -34.43 -7.44
C SER A 171 -34.09 -34.85 -6.48
N ASP A 172 -34.70 -36.01 -6.74
CA ASP A 172 -35.84 -36.53 -5.98
C ASP A 172 -35.41 -37.51 -4.86
N LEU A 173 -34.10 -37.78 -4.71
CA LEU A 173 -33.57 -38.53 -3.57
C LEU A 173 -33.81 -37.75 -2.27
N ALA A 174 -34.32 -38.44 -1.25
CA ALA A 174 -34.47 -37.86 0.07
C ALA A 174 -33.09 -37.58 0.70
N THR A 175 -32.99 -36.52 1.50
CA THR A 175 -31.74 -36.06 2.12
C THR A 175 -31.10 -37.13 3.01
N ASN A 176 -31.90 -37.97 3.68
CA ASN A 176 -31.41 -39.11 4.45
C ASN A 176 -30.73 -40.17 3.56
N SER A 177 -31.29 -40.47 2.39
CA SER A 177 -30.70 -41.42 1.43
C SER A 177 -29.38 -40.88 0.86
N LEU A 178 -29.30 -39.58 0.59
CA LEU A 178 -28.05 -38.94 0.15
C LEU A 178 -26.97 -39.01 1.25
N ASN A 179 -27.36 -38.83 2.50
CA ASN A 179 -26.46 -38.94 3.66
C ASN A 179 -25.99 -40.37 3.96
N GLU A 180 -26.66 -41.39 3.41
CA GLU A 180 -26.22 -42.78 3.51
C GLU A 180 -25.14 -43.14 2.48
N LEU A 181 -24.89 -42.28 1.48
CA LEU A 181 -23.86 -42.50 0.48
C LEU A 181 -22.45 -42.33 1.05
N THR A 182 -21.54 -43.20 0.61
CA THR A 182 -20.12 -43.08 0.91
C THR A 182 -19.46 -41.97 0.08
N SER A 183 -18.29 -41.52 0.54
CA SER A 183 -17.42 -40.61 -0.21
C SER A 183 -17.10 -41.08 -1.64
N ASN A 184 -17.02 -42.40 -1.88
CA ASN A 184 -16.77 -42.95 -3.21
C ASN A 184 -18.00 -42.88 -4.12
N GLU A 185 -19.21 -43.03 -3.57
CA GLU A 185 -20.46 -42.89 -4.31
C GLU A 185 -20.73 -41.42 -4.66
N LEU A 186 -20.51 -40.49 -3.72
CA LEU A 186 -20.61 -39.05 -3.99
C LEU A 186 -19.64 -38.60 -5.09
N ARG A 187 -18.41 -39.12 -5.11
CA ARG A 187 -17.46 -38.88 -6.20
C ARG A 187 -17.84 -39.53 -7.53
N ALA A 188 -18.72 -40.52 -7.52
CA ALA A 188 -19.20 -41.15 -8.74
C ALA A 188 -20.30 -40.34 -9.43
N LEU A 189 -20.95 -39.42 -8.70
CA LEU A 189 -21.92 -38.50 -9.29
C LEU A 189 -21.24 -37.61 -10.33
N THR A 190 -21.87 -37.53 -11.49
CA THR A 190 -21.46 -36.63 -12.57
C THR A 190 -21.76 -35.18 -12.21
N THR A 191 -21.12 -34.24 -12.91
CA THR A 191 -21.38 -32.81 -12.72
C THR A 191 -22.84 -32.43 -13.01
N ASN A 192 -23.49 -33.09 -13.98
CA ASN A 192 -24.90 -32.86 -14.28
C ASN A 192 -25.83 -33.36 -13.16
N GLN A 193 -25.46 -34.45 -12.49
CA GLN A 193 -26.21 -34.94 -11.33
C GLN A 193 -26.03 -34.01 -10.12
N LEU A 194 -24.84 -33.44 -9.93
CA LEU A 194 -24.60 -32.42 -8.90
C LEU A 194 -25.37 -31.13 -9.17
N ASP A 195 -25.38 -30.64 -10.41
CA ASP A 195 -26.19 -29.49 -10.86
C ASP A 195 -27.69 -29.68 -10.57
N ALA A 196 -28.16 -30.93 -10.61
CA ALA A 196 -29.55 -31.27 -10.30
C ALA A 196 -29.87 -31.37 -8.79
N LEU A 197 -28.86 -31.38 -7.91
CA LEU A 197 -29.11 -31.41 -6.46
C LEU A 197 -29.78 -30.11 -6.01
N THR A 198 -30.76 -30.25 -5.14
CA THR A 198 -31.37 -29.10 -4.46
C THR A 198 -30.44 -28.55 -3.37
N SER A 199 -30.66 -27.30 -2.98
CA SER A 199 -29.92 -26.68 -1.87
C SER A 199 -30.12 -27.43 -0.56
N ASP A 200 -31.32 -27.96 -0.30
CA ASP A 200 -31.61 -28.81 0.87
C ASP A 200 -30.78 -30.10 0.87
N GLN A 201 -30.59 -30.72 -0.30
CA GLN A 201 -29.74 -31.90 -0.46
C GLN A 201 -28.26 -31.59 -0.22
N LEU A 202 -27.74 -30.51 -0.81
CA LEU A 202 -26.36 -30.08 -0.59
C LEU A 202 -26.10 -29.73 0.89
N ASN A 203 -27.02 -28.99 1.51
CA ASN A 203 -26.92 -28.60 2.91
C ASN A 203 -27.14 -29.77 3.89
N SER A 204 -27.66 -30.90 3.43
CA SER A 204 -27.77 -32.11 4.24
C SER A 204 -26.46 -32.89 4.36
N LEU A 205 -25.52 -32.69 3.43
CA LEU A 205 -24.23 -33.40 3.41
C LEU A 205 -23.41 -33.07 4.67
N ASN A 206 -22.80 -34.10 5.25
CA ASN A 206 -21.86 -33.91 6.35
C ASN A 206 -20.46 -33.49 5.85
N SER A 207 -19.58 -33.06 6.77
CA SER A 207 -18.24 -32.57 6.42
C SER A 207 -17.40 -33.60 5.67
N THR A 208 -17.42 -34.89 6.07
CA THR A 208 -16.67 -35.95 5.39
C THR A 208 -17.16 -36.18 3.95
N GLN A 209 -18.45 -36.01 3.70
CA GLN A 209 -19.03 -36.10 2.36
C GLN A 209 -18.67 -34.89 1.50
N LEU A 210 -18.74 -33.68 2.08
CA LEU A 210 -18.38 -32.46 1.37
C LEU A 210 -16.88 -32.44 1.02
N GLU A 211 -16.00 -32.77 1.97
CA GLU A 211 -14.55 -32.90 1.76
C GLU A 211 -14.19 -33.94 0.69
N ALA A 212 -15.03 -34.96 0.51
CA ALA A 212 -14.80 -36.00 -0.48
C ALA A 212 -15.09 -35.58 -1.92
N LEU A 213 -15.89 -34.52 -2.15
CA LEU A 213 -16.20 -34.04 -3.50
C LEU A 213 -14.93 -33.59 -4.22
N ALA A 214 -14.81 -33.98 -5.48
CA ALA A 214 -13.70 -33.54 -6.32
C ALA A 214 -13.77 -32.03 -6.59
N THR A 215 -12.64 -31.39 -6.85
CA THR A 215 -12.60 -29.97 -7.24
C THR A 215 -13.40 -29.68 -8.51
N SER A 216 -13.41 -30.61 -9.47
CA SER A 216 -14.25 -30.50 -10.68
C SER A 216 -15.75 -30.59 -10.39
N GLN A 217 -16.15 -31.26 -9.30
CA GLN A 217 -17.52 -31.36 -8.85
C GLN A 217 -17.96 -30.06 -8.15
N ILE A 218 -17.10 -29.50 -7.30
CA ILE A 218 -17.32 -28.19 -6.65
C ILE A 218 -17.40 -27.06 -7.69
N ALA A 219 -16.47 -27.03 -8.64
CA ALA A 219 -16.47 -26.03 -9.73
C ALA A 219 -17.69 -26.12 -10.67
N ALA A 220 -18.42 -27.25 -10.64
CA ALA A 220 -19.62 -27.46 -11.44
C ALA A 220 -20.92 -27.07 -10.72
N LEU A 221 -20.87 -26.76 -9.42
CA LEU A 221 -22.04 -26.25 -8.71
C LEU A 221 -22.51 -24.94 -9.36
N THR A 222 -23.81 -24.72 -9.39
CA THR A 222 -24.36 -23.44 -9.86
C THR A 222 -24.08 -22.32 -8.85
N THR A 223 -24.17 -21.07 -9.30
CA THR A 223 -24.11 -19.92 -8.39
C THR A 223 -25.23 -19.93 -7.36
N THR A 224 -26.42 -20.43 -7.72
CA THR A 224 -27.54 -20.61 -6.77
C THR A 224 -27.18 -21.64 -5.70
N GLN A 225 -26.64 -22.80 -6.11
CA GLN A 225 -26.22 -23.83 -5.18
C GLN A 225 -25.08 -23.35 -4.27
N THR A 226 -24.11 -22.58 -4.79
CA THR A 226 -23.03 -22.01 -3.97
C THR A 226 -23.56 -20.97 -2.99
N HIS A 227 -24.45 -20.07 -3.42
CA HIS A 227 -25.06 -19.06 -2.56
C HIS A 227 -25.89 -19.67 -1.43
N ASP A 228 -26.57 -20.79 -1.69
CA ASP A 228 -27.40 -21.44 -0.69
C ASP A 228 -26.61 -22.36 0.26
N LEU A 229 -25.29 -22.56 0.07
CA LEU A 229 -24.46 -23.25 1.05
C LEU A 229 -24.43 -22.45 2.34
N ILE A 230 -24.60 -23.10 3.50
CA ILE A 230 -24.47 -22.39 4.77
C ILE A 230 -23.02 -22.38 5.27
N SER A 231 -22.72 -21.49 6.21
CA SER A 231 -21.38 -21.30 6.78
C SER A 231 -20.69 -22.59 7.23
N THR A 232 -21.44 -23.57 7.78
CA THR A 232 -20.88 -24.88 8.15
C THR A 232 -20.39 -25.71 6.96
N GLN A 233 -21.05 -25.65 5.80
CA GLN A 233 -20.53 -26.33 4.59
C GLN A 233 -19.28 -25.62 4.10
N LEU A 234 -19.30 -24.29 3.96
CA LEU A 234 -18.15 -23.54 3.49
C LEU A 234 -16.92 -23.76 4.38
N ASN A 235 -17.09 -23.77 5.71
CA ASN A 235 -16.01 -24.03 6.66
C ASN A 235 -15.46 -25.48 6.56
N ALA A 236 -16.31 -26.45 6.23
CA ALA A 236 -15.89 -27.84 6.03
C ALA A 236 -15.14 -28.10 4.71
N MET A 237 -15.21 -27.18 3.74
CA MET A 237 -14.49 -27.35 2.47
C MET A 237 -12.97 -27.30 2.65
N THR A 238 -12.26 -28.12 1.90
CA THR A 238 -10.79 -28.05 1.84
C THR A 238 -10.33 -26.81 1.08
N THR A 239 -9.08 -26.40 1.29
CA THR A 239 -8.45 -25.31 0.51
C THR A 239 -8.40 -25.58 -1.00
N ALA A 240 -8.24 -26.85 -1.38
CA ALA A 240 -8.29 -27.27 -2.79
C ALA A 240 -9.69 -27.07 -3.39
N GLN A 241 -10.75 -27.28 -2.61
CA GLN A 241 -12.12 -27.05 -3.04
C GLN A 241 -12.45 -25.56 -3.10
N ILE A 242 -12.05 -24.77 -2.10
CA ILE A 242 -12.22 -23.31 -2.11
C ILE A 242 -11.49 -22.68 -3.31
N SER A 243 -10.23 -23.04 -3.57
CA SER A 243 -9.48 -22.55 -4.74
C SER A 243 -10.02 -23.02 -6.10
N SER A 244 -10.89 -24.04 -6.11
CA SER A 244 -11.57 -24.53 -7.32
C SER A 244 -12.87 -23.82 -7.65
N LEU A 245 -13.42 -23.03 -6.73
CA LEU A 245 -14.60 -22.20 -7.00
C LEU A 245 -14.31 -21.24 -8.16
N THR A 246 -15.27 -21.08 -9.05
CA THR A 246 -15.20 -20.09 -10.11
C THR A 246 -15.39 -18.68 -9.54
N THR A 247 -14.92 -17.65 -10.26
CA THR A 247 -15.15 -16.26 -9.85
C THR A 247 -16.64 -15.90 -9.82
N ALA A 248 -17.45 -16.51 -10.70
CA ALA A 248 -18.90 -16.36 -10.68
C ALA A 248 -19.53 -16.91 -9.38
N GLN A 249 -19.04 -18.05 -8.89
CA GLN A 249 -19.49 -18.62 -7.60
C GLN A 249 -19.03 -17.76 -6.42
N VAL A 250 -17.79 -17.29 -6.43
CA VAL A 250 -17.26 -16.42 -5.35
C VAL A 250 -18.00 -15.09 -5.26
N SER A 251 -18.36 -14.47 -6.39
CA SER A 251 -19.13 -13.21 -6.41
C SER A 251 -20.58 -13.32 -5.91
N THR A 252 -21.03 -14.53 -5.55
CA THR A 252 -22.35 -14.75 -4.91
C THR A 252 -22.28 -15.04 -3.42
N LEU A 253 -21.08 -15.08 -2.83
CA LEU A 253 -20.93 -15.23 -1.39
C LEU A 253 -21.46 -13.98 -0.67
N SER A 254 -22.00 -14.16 0.52
CA SER A 254 -22.34 -13.06 1.41
C SER A 254 -21.16 -12.67 2.31
N THR A 255 -21.26 -11.54 3.00
CA THR A 255 -20.28 -11.15 4.03
C THR A 255 -20.18 -12.18 5.16
N ASP A 256 -21.30 -12.81 5.54
CA ASP A 256 -21.35 -13.85 6.57
C ASP A 256 -20.61 -15.12 6.11
N ASP A 257 -20.67 -15.44 4.82
CA ASP A 257 -19.96 -16.57 4.23
C ASP A 257 -18.45 -16.35 4.24
N VAL A 258 -18.00 -15.17 3.80
CA VAL A 258 -16.57 -14.79 3.82
C VAL A 258 -16.04 -14.76 5.25
N HIS A 259 -16.80 -14.22 6.20
CA HIS A 259 -16.43 -14.22 7.62
C HIS A 259 -16.38 -15.62 8.24
N SER A 260 -17.13 -16.58 7.69
CA SER A 260 -17.16 -17.98 8.16
C SER A 260 -16.01 -18.83 7.61
N LEU A 261 -15.33 -18.37 6.55
CA LEU A 261 -14.13 -19.02 6.05
C LEU A 261 -13.03 -18.97 7.12
N THR A 262 -12.28 -20.05 7.23
CA THR A 262 -11.04 -20.04 8.01
C THR A 262 -9.97 -19.23 7.28
N SER A 263 -9.01 -18.65 8.03
CA SER A 263 -7.90 -17.94 7.39
C SER A 263 -7.08 -18.80 6.45
N THR A 264 -7.01 -20.12 6.67
CA THR A 264 -6.35 -21.03 5.73
C THR A 264 -7.12 -21.17 4.41
N GLN A 265 -8.45 -21.08 4.43
CA GLN A 265 -9.29 -21.07 3.24
C GLN A 265 -9.21 -19.73 2.50
N VAL A 266 -9.24 -18.59 3.21
CA VAL A 266 -9.04 -17.26 2.60
C VAL A 266 -7.68 -17.20 1.91
N MET A 267 -6.63 -17.72 2.55
CA MET A 267 -5.29 -17.81 1.97
C MET A 267 -5.18 -18.72 0.74
N ALA A 268 -6.13 -19.64 0.57
CA ALA A 268 -6.19 -20.51 -0.60
C ALA A 268 -6.90 -19.88 -1.80
N LEU A 269 -7.60 -18.75 -1.61
CA LEU A 269 -8.23 -18.03 -2.70
C LEU A 269 -7.17 -17.57 -3.71
N THR A 270 -7.49 -17.74 -4.98
CA THR A 270 -6.69 -17.22 -6.08
C THR A 270 -6.88 -15.70 -6.20
N THR A 271 -5.94 -15.03 -6.87
CA THR A 271 -6.04 -13.59 -7.16
C THR A 271 -7.34 -13.22 -7.89
N GLY A 272 -7.80 -14.07 -8.83
CA GLY A 272 -9.05 -13.86 -9.55
C GLY A 272 -10.29 -14.01 -8.67
N GLN A 273 -10.26 -14.91 -7.68
CA GLN A 273 -11.35 -15.07 -6.72
C GLN A 273 -11.40 -13.89 -5.74
N LEU A 274 -10.25 -13.44 -5.22
CA LEU A 274 -10.18 -12.25 -4.38
C LEU A 274 -10.70 -11.00 -5.11
N GLN A 275 -10.40 -10.86 -6.40
CA GLN A 275 -10.92 -9.77 -7.23
C GLN A 275 -12.44 -9.89 -7.50
N ALA A 276 -13.02 -11.08 -7.36
CA ALA A 276 -14.44 -11.30 -7.52
C ALA A 276 -15.24 -10.98 -6.25
N LEU A 277 -14.58 -10.79 -5.11
CA LEU A 277 -15.22 -10.34 -3.88
C LEU A 277 -15.75 -8.91 -4.05
N THR A 278 -16.88 -8.63 -3.42
CA THR A 278 -17.37 -7.26 -3.29
C THR A 278 -16.55 -6.47 -2.25
N THR A 279 -16.62 -5.15 -2.29
CA THR A 279 -15.95 -4.31 -1.29
C THR A 279 -16.45 -4.58 0.14
N ASP A 280 -17.73 -4.91 0.32
CA ASP A 280 -18.30 -5.29 1.62
C ASP A 280 -17.73 -6.65 2.10
N GLU A 281 -17.50 -7.60 1.19
CA GLU A 281 -16.84 -8.87 1.50
C GLU A 281 -15.36 -8.71 1.82
N VAL A 282 -14.64 -7.81 1.15
CA VAL A 282 -13.25 -7.48 1.50
C VAL A 282 -13.20 -6.85 2.90
N ALA A 283 -14.14 -5.98 3.25
CA ALA A 283 -14.28 -5.43 4.59
C ALA A 283 -14.65 -6.48 5.66
N ALA A 284 -15.19 -7.64 5.27
CA ALA A 284 -15.50 -8.74 6.19
C ALA A 284 -14.29 -9.64 6.52
N LEU A 285 -13.15 -9.45 5.83
CA LEU A 285 -11.91 -10.20 6.10
C LEU A 285 -11.37 -9.88 7.49
N SER A 286 -10.91 -10.90 8.22
CA SER A 286 -10.33 -10.69 9.54
C SER A 286 -8.94 -10.07 9.47
N THR A 287 -8.48 -9.51 10.59
CA THR A 287 -7.09 -9.04 10.76
C THR A 287 -6.07 -10.17 10.55
N LEU A 288 -6.43 -11.42 10.86
CA LEU A 288 -5.59 -12.58 10.61
C LEU A 288 -5.47 -12.89 9.11
N ASP A 289 -6.56 -12.72 8.37
CA ASP A 289 -6.58 -12.90 6.90
C ASP A 289 -5.68 -11.85 6.24
N LEU A 290 -5.86 -10.59 6.61
CA LEU A 290 -5.10 -9.47 6.06
C LEU A 290 -3.61 -9.56 6.42
N SER A 291 -3.25 -9.86 7.66
CA SER A 291 -1.84 -10.02 8.06
C SER A 291 -1.14 -11.21 7.39
N SER A 292 -1.91 -12.21 6.94
CA SER A 292 -1.39 -13.41 6.29
C SER A 292 -1.40 -13.33 4.77
N ILE A 293 -2.20 -12.43 4.16
CA ILE A 293 -2.40 -12.38 2.71
C ILE A 293 -1.07 -12.19 1.98
N GLN A 294 -0.84 -13.00 0.94
CA GLN A 294 0.40 -12.89 0.18
C GLN A 294 0.43 -11.57 -0.59
N THR A 295 1.60 -10.97 -0.76
CA THR A 295 1.73 -9.65 -1.40
C THR A 295 1.26 -9.65 -2.85
N ASN A 296 1.41 -10.77 -3.57
CA ASN A 296 0.87 -10.94 -4.92
C ASN A 296 -0.67 -11.02 -4.96
N HIS A 297 -1.35 -11.20 -3.83
CA HIS A 297 -2.80 -11.17 -3.73
C HIS A 297 -3.36 -9.78 -3.47
N LEU A 298 -2.58 -8.87 -2.87
CA LEU A 298 -3.00 -7.49 -2.64
C LEU A 298 -3.33 -6.73 -3.93
N VAL A 299 -2.74 -7.13 -5.07
CA VAL A 299 -3.07 -6.55 -6.38
C VAL A 299 -4.53 -6.77 -6.80
N ALA A 300 -5.22 -7.73 -6.16
CA ALA A 300 -6.65 -7.95 -6.38
C ALA A 300 -7.52 -6.84 -5.78
N PHE A 301 -7.01 -6.12 -4.77
CA PHE A 301 -7.73 -5.07 -4.06
C PHE A 301 -7.48 -3.70 -4.67
N ASN A 302 -8.55 -2.93 -4.82
CA ASN A 302 -8.54 -1.58 -5.37
C ASN A 302 -8.69 -0.51 -4.27
N SER A 303 -8.74 0.77 -4.65
CA SER A 303 -8.86 1.88 -3.70
C SER A 303 -10.14 1.86 -2.86
N ALA A 304 -11.26 1.40 -3.42
CA ALA A 304 -12.51 1.27 -2.67
C ALA A 304 -12.41 0.19 -1.60
N ASP A 305 -11.70 -0.90 -1.89
CA ASP A 305 -11.50 -2.00 -0.94
C ASP A 305 -10.66 -1.53 0.25
N PHE A 306 -9.56 -0.81 0.02
CA PHE A 306 -8.77 -0.20 1.10
C PHE A 306 -9.54 0.87 1.88
N GLY A 307 -10.48 1.58 1.24
CA GLY A 307 -11.34 2.55 1.91
C GLY A 307 -12.47 1.95 2.73
N ALA A 308 -12.73 0.65 2.58
CA ALA A 308 -13.71 -0.08 3.37
C ALA A 308 -13.09 -0.83 4.55
N LEU A 309 -11.76 -0.94 4.60
CA LEU A 309 -11.05 -1.51 5.75
C LEU A 309 -11.12 -0.56 6.95
N ASP A 310 -11.31 -1.13 8.14
CA ASP A 310 -11.23 -0.39 9.40
C ASP A 310 -9.79 -0.24 9.91
N SER A 311 -9.64 0.52 11.00
CA SER A 311 -8.34 0.81 11.60
C SER A 311 -7.62 -0.45 12.13
N ASP A 312 -8.35 -1.45 12.63
CA ASP A 312 -7.73 -2.69 13.12
C ASP A 312 -7.21 -3.54 11.94
N GLN A 313 -7.94 -3.55 10.83
CA GLN A 313 -7.59 -4.20 9.57
C GLN A 313 -6.39 -3.55 8.89
N ILE A 314 -6.34 -2.21 8.84
CA ILE A 314 -5.17 -1.47 8.30
C ILE A 314 -3.94 -1.70 9.19
N HIS A 315 -4.10 -1.67 10.52
CA HIS A 315 -3.01 -1.94 11.47
C HIS A 315 -2.45 -3.37 11.34
N ALA A 316 -3.28 -4.34 10.96
CA ALA A 316 -2.87 -5.73 10.82
C ALA A 316 -1.92 -6.00 9.63
N LEU A 317 -1.84 -5.08 8.66
CA LEU A 317 -0.93 -5.23 7.52
C LEU A 317 0.54 -5.20 7.96
N ASN A 318 1.32 -6.18 7.50
CA ASN A 318 2.73 -6.29 7.80
C ASN A 318 3.60 -5.47 6.83
N THR A 319 4.88 -5.30 7.15
CA THR A 319 5.83 -4.47 6.36
C THR A 319 6.00 -4.93 4.91
N SER A 320 5.93 -6.23 4.64
CA SER A 320 6.04 -6.75 3.27
C SER A 320 4.81 -6.37 2.43
N GLN A 321 3.64 -6.29 3.06
CA GLN A 321 2.39 -5.88 2.42
C GLN A 321 2.42 -4.38 2.10
N TRP A 322 2.81 -3.55 3.08
CA TRP A 322 3.01 -2.10 2.89
C TRP A 322 3.98 -1.77 1.77
N ALA A 323 5.09 -2.52 1.66
CA ALA A 323 6.08 -2.34 0.61
C ALA A 323 5.58 -2.65 -0.82
N THR A 324 4.41 -3.27 -0.96
CA THR A 324 3.82 -3.60 -2.27
C THR A 324 2.60 -2.77 -2.65
N LEU A 325 2.11 -1.91 -1.76
CA LEU A 325 0.96 -1.06 -2.05
C LEU A 325 1.29 -0.05 -3.16
N THR A 326 0.31 0.17 -4.03
CA THR A 326 0.38 1.15 -5.12
C THR A 326 -0.15 2.52 -4.66
N SER A 327 0.16 3.57 -5.41
CA SER A 327 -0.37 4.92 -5.17
C SER A 327 -1.91 4.98 -5.20
N GLN A 328 -2.55 4.13 -6.01
CA GLN A 328 -4.01 4.07 -6.07
C GLN A 328 -4.60 3.40 -4.83
N GLN A 329 -3.98 2.34 -4.32
CA GLN A 329 -4.45 1.63 -3.13
C GLN A 329 -4.35 2.50 -1.88
N VAL A 330 -3.21 3.16 -1.67
CA VAL A 330 -3.04 4.03 -0.49
C VAL A 330 -3.97 5.25 -0.50
N MET A 331 -4.31 5.78 -1.69
CA MET A 331 -5.31 6.85 -1.83
C MET A 331 -6.70 6.43 -1.33
N GLY A 332 -6.97 5.12 -1.32
CA GLY A 332 -8.19 4.54 -0.78
C GLY A 332 -8.31 4.60 0.73
N ILE A 333 -7.19 4.61 1.47
CA ILE A 333 -7.18 4.50 2.93
C ILE A 333 -7.91 5.70 3.56
N GLY A 334 -8.88 5.45 4.42
CA GLY A 334 -9.62 6.51 5.12
C GLY A 334 -8.69 7.39 5.95
N THR A 335 -8.94 8.70 5.99
CA THR A 335 -8.12 9.63 6.81
C THR A 335 -8.17 9.30 8.31
N VAL A 336 -9.26 8.67 8.77
CA VAL A 336 -9.40 8.20 10.16
C VAL A 336 -8.54 6.97 10.46
N ASP A 337 -8.16 6.22 9.43
CA ASP A 337 -7.38 4.99 9.53
C ASP A 337 -5.88 5.23 9.32
N ILE A 338 -5.47 6.41 8.83
CA ILE A 338 -4.06 6.78 8.69
C ILE A 338 -3.29 6.61 10.00
N PRO A 339 -3.78 7.07 11.18
CA PRO A 339 -3.11 6.87 12.47
C PRO A 339 -2.95 5.41 12.93
N SER A 340 -3.53 4.45 12.21
CA SER A 340 -3.44 3.02 12.52
C SER A 340 -2.26 2.33 11.81
N ILE A 341 -1.62 3.02 10.86
CA ILE A 341 -0.46 2.50 10.14
C ILE A 341 0.72 2.44 11.11
N THR A 342 1.32 1.26 11.28
CA THR A 342 2.51 1.14 12.12
C THR A 342 3.67 1.98 11.57
N THR A 343 4.55 2.47 12.44
CA THR A 343 5.77 3.19 12.01
C THR A 343 6.62 2.36 11.04
N ASP A 344 6.71 1.05 11.28
CA ASP A 344 7.38 0.12 10.36
C ASP A 344 6.66 0.02 9.00
N GLY A 345 5.32 0.07 9.00
CA GLY A 345 4.50 0.13 7.80
C GLY A 345 4.71 1.43 7.00
N VAL A 346 4.75 2.58 7.68
CA VAL A 346 5.08 3.87 7.05
C VAL A 346 6.47 3.83 6.44
N HIS A 347 7.46 3.31 7.17
CA HIS A 347 8.83 3.18 6.67
C HIS A 347 8.93 2.22 5.47
N ALA A 348 8.08 1.19 5.42
CA ALA A 348 8.04 0.22 4.32
C ALA A 348 7.39 0.77 3.04
N LEU A 349 6.61 1.86 3.10
CA LEU A 349 5.98 2.45 1.92
C LEU A 349 7.02 2.85 0.88
N THR A 350 6.77 2.52 -0.38
CA THR A 350 7.60 3.04 -1.48
C THR A 350 7.36 4.53 -1.69
N THR A 351 8.36 5.24 -2.23
CA THR A 351 8.20 6.66 -2.63
C THR A 351 7.05 6.82 -3.63
N GLN A 352 6.85 5.85 -4.53
CA GLN A 352 5.73 5.86 -5.47
C GLN A 352 4.38 5.75 -4.75
N ALA A 353 4.25 4.86 -3.75
CA ALA A 353 3.04 4.77 -2.95
C ALA A 353 2.77 6.10 -2.23
N LEU A 354 3.78 6.67 -1.57
CA LEU A 354 3.65 7.90 -0.79
C LEU A 354 3.19 9.10 -1.64
N THR A 355 3.61 9.21 -2.91
CA THR A 355 3.08 10.25 -3.82
C THR A 355 1.57 10.12 -4.11
N GLY A 356 0.96 8.96 -3.80
CA GLY A 356 -0.49 8.75 -3.88
C GLY A 356 -1.29 9.26 -2.69
N PHE A 357 -0.63 9.59 -1.56
CA PHE A 357 -1.32 10.14 -0.39
C PHE A 357 -1.91 11.52 -0.71
N THR A 358 -3.18 11.72 -0.37
CA THR A 358 -3.82 13.02 -0.43
C THR A 358 -3.29 13.94 0.67
N THR A 359 -3.44 15.25 0.50
CA THR A 359 -3.08 16.22 1.54
C THR A 359 -3.88 16.00 2.83
N ALA A 360 -5.12 15.52 2.75
CA ALA A 360 -5.92 15.17 3.92
C ALA A 360 -5.36 13.94 4.67
N GLN A 361 -4.84 12.94 3.95
CA GLN A 361 -4.15 11.80 4.56
C GLN A 361 -2.81 12.21 5.18
N MET A 362 -2.04 13.07 4.52
CA MET A 362 -0.79 13.62 5.07
C MET A 362 -1.03 14.42 6.36
N ALA A 363 -2.10 15.22 6.40
CA ALA A 363 -2.50 15.98 7.59
C ALA A 363 -3.00 15.08 8.74
N ALA A 364 -3.39 13.84 8.44
CA ALA A 364 -3.86 12.88 9.42
C ALA A 364 -2.73 12.05 10.05
N LEU A 365 -1.49 12.11 9.51
CA LEU A 365 -0.34 11.45 10.12
C LEU A 365 -0.09 12.00 11.53
N SER A 366 0.12 11.08 12.48
CA SER A 366 0.66 11.40 13.79
C SER A 366 2.12 11.84 13.69
N THR A 367 2.65 12.41 14.78
CA THR A 367 4.07 12.77 14.89
C THR A 367 4.99 11.57 14.75
N ASP A 368 4.59 10.42 15.31
CA ASP A 368 5.39 9.20 15.28
C ASP A 368 5.45 8.60 13.87
N GLU A 369 4.34 8.62 13.13
CA GLU A 369 4.28 8.17 11.74
C GLU A 369 5.05 9.10 10.80
N ALA A 370 4.89 10.42 10.96
CA ALA A 370 5.66 11.38 10.18
C ALA A 370 7.18 11.23 10.43
N GLY A 371 7.58 11.02 11.70
CA GLY A 371 8.98 10.76 12.06
C GLY A 371 9.52 9.40 11.61
N ALA A 372 8.65 8.46 11.19
CA ALA A 372 9.07 7.16 10.67
C ALA A 372 9.42 7.18 9.17
N LEU A 373 9.03 8.25 8.45
CA LEU A 373 9.41 8.44 7.06
C LEU A 373 10.94 8.59 6.96
N SER A 374 11.53 7.88 6.00
CA SER A 374 12.93 8.05 5.63
C SER A 374 13.16 9.35 4.87
N SER A 375 14.39 9.84 4.86
CA SER A 375 14.75 11.05 4.12
C SER A 375 14.49 10.92 2.60
N ASN A 376 14.60 9.72 2.03
CA ASN A 376 14.20 9.46 0.64
C ASN A 376 12.69 9.59 0.42
N GLN A 377 11.89 9.16 1.40
CA GLN A 377 10.44 9.34 1.37
C GLN A 377 10.06 10.82 1.49
N PHE A 378 10.69 11.59 2.39
CA PHE A 378 10.51 13.04 2.46
C PHE A 378 10.87 13.76 1.16
N HIS A 379 12.03 13.42 0.57
CA HIS A 379 12.44 13.99 -0.71
C HIS A 379 11.44 13.71 -1.84
N SER A 380 10.68 12.61 -1.76
CA SER A 380 9.65 12.26 -2.76
C SER A 380 8.32 13.00 -2.60
N LEU A 381 8.07 13.65 -1.46
CA LEU A 381 6.82 14.37 -1.22
C LEU A 381 6.67 15.57 -2.16
N SER A 382 5.46 15.78 -2.66
CA SER A 382 5.11 17.05 -3.30
C SER A 382 5.09 18.20 -2.29
N THR A 383 5.19 19.44 -2.79
CA THR A 383 5.07 20.64 -1.95
C THR A 383 3.73 20.68 -1.21
N ASP A 384 2.64 20.29 -1.85
CA ASP A 384 1.31 20.29 -1.23
C ASP A 384 1.20 19.24 -0.12
N GLN A 385 1.79 18.06 -0.30
CA GLN A 385 1.84 17.01 0.71
C GLN A 385 2.70 17.41 1.92
N LEU A 386 3.86 18.05 1.66
CA LEU A 386 4.77 18.49 2.72
C LEU A 386 4.12 19.58 3.58
N VAL A 387 3.45 20.55 2.96
CA VAL A 387 2.76 21.63 3.67
C VAL A 387 1.54 21.13 4.45
N ALA A 388 0.94 20.01 4.02
CA ALA A 388 -0.18 19.41 4.73
C ALA A 388 0.20 18.74 6.06
N LEU A 389 1.49 18.45 6.30
CA LEU A 389 1.94 17.94 7.59
C LEU A 389 1.63 18.93 8.72
N SER A 390 1.24 18.39 9.89
CA SER A 390 1.05 19.22 11.07
C SER A 390 2.35 19.89 11.50
N THR A 391 2.25 21.04 12.17
CA THR A 391 3.43 21.73 12.71
C THR A 391 4.20 20.84 13.70
N ASP A 392 3.51 20.03 14.49
CA ASP A 392 4.14 19.07 15.41
C ASP A 392 4.89 17.97 14.66
N ALA A 393 4.37 17.50 13.52
CA ALA A 393 5.06 16.53 12.66
C ALA A 393 6.31 17.14 12.01
N VAL A 394 6.25 18.40 11.59
CA VAL A 394 7.43 19.12 11.06
C VAL A 394 8.49 19.35 12.16
N HIS A 395 8.08 19.60 13.40
CA HIS A 395 8.99 19.73 14.54
C HIS A 395 9.66 18.39 14.92
N ALA A 396 9.05 17.26 14.58
CA ALA A 396 9.59 15.93 14.88
C ALA A 396 10.58 15.41 13.81
N LEU A 397 10.85 16.19 12.76
CA LEU A 397 11.75 15.80 11.68
C LEU A 397 13.20 15.71 12.16
N SER A 398 13.94 14.73 11.63
CA SER A 398 15.38 14.68 11.90
C SER A 398 16.14 15.72 11.06
N THR A 399 17.35 16.07 11.49
CA THR A 399 18.25 16.92 10.69
C THR A 399 18.55 16.34 9.31
N SER A 400 18.54 15.01 9.18
CA SER A 400 18.74 14.34 7.89
C SER A 400 17.55 14.53 6.95
N ASP A 401 16.33 14.56 7.49
CA ASP A 401 15.12 14.77 6.70
C ASP A 401 15.07 16.19 6.17
N ILE A 402 15.39 17.19 7.00
CA ILE A 402 15.52 18.59 6.57
C ILE A 402 16.57 18.74 5.48
N ALA A 403 17.76 18.17 5.66
CA ALA A 403 18.85 18.23 4.68
C ALA A 403 18.56 17.47 3.38
N SER A 404 17.51 16.64 3.34
CA SER A 404 17.08 15.94 2.13
C SER A 404 16.08 16.72 1.30
N LEU A 405 15.48 17.78 1.84
CA LEU A 405 14.53 18.62 1.12
C LEU A 405 15.24 19.37 -0.01
N ASN A 406 14.53 19.64 -1.10
CA ASN A 406 15.00 20.58 -2.10
C ASN A 406 14.50 22.01 -1.80
N SER A 407 15.06 23.00 -2.51
CA SER A 407 14.70 24.42 -2.30
C SER A 407 13.22 24.74 -2.55
N ALA A 408 12.53 24.00 -3.43
CA ALA A 408 11.09 24.18 -3.66
C ALA A 408 10.26 23.60 -2.50
N GLN A 409 10.65 22.44 -1.97
CA GLN A 409 10.03 21.83 -0.79
C GLN A 409 10.19 22.74 0.43
N LEU A 410 11.40 23.17 0.75
CA LEU A 410 11.63 24.09 1.88
C LEU A 410 10.89 25.43 1.68
N GLY A 411 10.95 26.01 0.48
CA GLY A 411 10.27 27.26 0.16
C GLY A 411 8.74 27.17 0.19
N SER A 412 8.16 25.96 0.15
CA SER A 412 6.72 25.75 0.24
C SER A 412 6.18 25.75 1.67
N LEU A 413 7.00 25.43 2.67
CA LEU A 413 6.58 25.33 4.07
C LEU A 413 5.93 26.63 4.56
N HIS A 414 4.89 26.52 5.38
CA HIS A 414 4.28 27.67 6.02
C HIS A 414 5.21 28.29 7.07
N THR A 415 5.00 29.57 7.38
CA THR A 415 5.78 30.29 8.40
C THR A 415 5.75 29.62 9.76
N ASP A 416 4.60 29.05 10.14
CA ASP A 416 4.45 28.37 11.43
C ASP A 416 5.22 27.03 11.47
N GLN A 417 5.38 26.37 10.32
CA GLN A 417 6.19 25.17 10.17
C GLN A 417 7.69 25.50 10.26
N ILE A 418 8.14 26.60 9.64
CA ILE A 418 9.53 27.09 9.78
C ILE A 418 9.83 27.52 11.21
N ALA A 419 8.91 28.25 11.84
CA ALA A 419 9.05 28.70 13.23
C ALA A 419 9.11 27.54 14.24
N ALA A 420 8.57 26.37 13.87
CA ALA A 420 8.59 25.18 14.70
C ALA A 420 9.90 24.38 14.61
N LEU A 421 10.76 24.61 13.62
CA LEU A 421 12.02 23.87 13.51
C LEU A 421 12.93 24.09 14.74
N THR A 422 13.77 23.12 15.09
CA THR A 422 14.79 23.33 16.11
C THR A 422 15.98 24.10 15.55
N THR A 423 16.82 24.68 16.42
CA THR A 423 18.09 25.30 16.00
C THR A 423 18.98 24.33 15.22
N ASN A 424 18.96 23.04 15.56
CA ASN A 424 19.72 22.01 14.87
C ASN A 424 19.15 21.69 13.48
N GLU A 425 17.82 21.65 13.32
CA GLU A 425 17.17 21.51 12.02
C GLU A 425 17.45 22.70 11.11
N ILE A 426 17.42 23.94 11.64
CA ILE A 426 17.80 25.14 10.87
C ILE A 426 19.27 25.05 10.41
N TYR A 427 20.17 24.52 11.24
CA TYR A 427 21.57 24.28 10.87
C TYR A 427 21.74 23.20 9.80
N ALA A 428 20.80 22.25 9.73
CA ALA A 428 20.81 21.18 8.75
C ALA A 428 20.36 21.63 7.35
N ILE A 429 19.66 22.78 7.25
CA ILE A 429 19.29 23.37 5.96
C ILE A 429 20.56 23.63 5.16
N THR A 430 20.61 23.09 3.95
CA THR A 430 21.79 23.23 3.10
C THR A 430 21.83 24.60 2.43
N THR A 431 23.03 25.05 2.05
CA THR A 431 23.23 26.32 1.34
C THR A 431 22.39 26.42 0.05
N ALA A 432 22.10 25.29 -0.61
CA ALA A 432 21.26 25.27 -1.81
C ALA A 432 19.76 25.46 -1.47
N GLU A 433 19.30 24.94 -0.34
CA GLU A 433 17.92 25.10 0.13
C GLU A 433 17.65 26.51 0.66
N ILE A 434 18.65 27.17 1.26
CA ILE A 434 18.54 28.55 1.77
C ILE A 434 18.07 29.51 0.69
N HIS A 435 18.44 29.30 -0.58
CA HIS A 435 17.95 30.10 -1.71
C HIS A 435 16.44 29.94 -1.99
N GLY A 436 15.83 28.87 -1.48
CA GLY A 436 14.39 28.62 -1.56
C GLY A 436 13.58 29.36 -0.49
N LEU A 437 14.20 29.83 0.60
CA LEU A 437 13.50 30.53 1.67
C LEU A 437 12.90 31.85 1.18
N THR A 438 11.60 32.02 1.43
CA THR A 438 10.88 33.27 1.19
C THR A 438 11.17 34.28 2.31
N THR A 439 10.92 35.56 2.04
CA THR A 439 11.10 36.62 3.05
C THR A 439 10.20 36.41 4.28
N ALA A 440 8.98 35.92 4.07
CA ALA A 440 8.06 35.64 5.17
C ALA A 440 8.57 34.50 6.06
N GLN A 441 9.13 33.44 5.47
CA GLN A 441 9.76 32.35 6.21
C GLN A 441 11.00 32.83 6.98
N ILE A 442 11.85 33.67 6.38
CA ILE A 442 13.00 34.26 7.08
C ILE A 442 12.53 35.06 8.29
N THR A 443 11.52 35.92 8.15
CA THR A 443 10.96 36.68 9.27
C THR A 443 10.33 35.79 10.35
N ALA A 444 9.91 34.57 10.00
CA ALA A 444 9.33 33.61 10.95
C ALA A 444 10.36 32.81 11.76
N ILE A 445 11.66 32.86 11.40
CA ILE A 445 12.73 32.22 12.17
C ILE A 445 12.84 32.91 13.55
N GLY A 446 12.55 32.19 14.64
CA GLY A 446 12.70 32.70 16.00
C GLY A 446 14.14 33.10 16.34
N THR A 447 14.31 34.00 17.30
CA THR A 447 15.64 34.48 17.73
C THR A 447 16.55 33.35 18.20
N ASP A 448 16.00 32.32 18.85
CA ASP A 448 16.76 31.16 19.32
C ASP A 448 17.25 30.27 18.15
N GLN A 449 16.54 30.28 17.03
CA GLN A 449 16.88 29.54 15.81
C GLN A 449 17.96 30.24 14.98
N ILE A 450 18.19 31.55 15.16
CA ILE A 450 19.16 32.34 14.38
C ILE A 450 20.57 31.75 14.49
N HIS A 451 20.95 31.22 15.65
CA HIS A 451 22.25 30.55 15.84
C HIS A 451 22.42 29.28 14.99
N GLY A 452 21.34 28.72 14.46
CA GLY A 452 21.37 27.60 13.52
C GLY A 452 21.81 28.03 12.12
N LEU A 453 21.62 29.28 11.71
CA LEU A 453 22.04 29.74 10.39
C LEU A 453 23.56 29.84 10.29
N SER A 454 24.18 28.98 9.49
CA SER A 454 25.63 29.02 9.35
C SER A 454 26.09 30.28 8.61
N THR A 455 27.33 30.72 8.87
CA THR A 455 27.94 31.84 8.15
C THR A 455 28.04 31.57 6.65
N GLN A 456 28.22 30.31 6.25
CA GLN A 456 28.21 29.92 4.85
C GLN A 456 26.84 30.16 4.19
N ASP A 457 25.76 29.87 4.91
CA ASP A 457 24.40 30.04 4.41
C ASP A 457 24.00 31.50 4.32
N LEU A 458 24.29 32.28 5.38
CA LEU A 458 24.04 33.72 5.41
C LEU A 458 24.80 34.44 4.29
N ALA A 459 26.07 34.07 4.04
CA ALA A 459 26.86 34.64 2.95
C ALA A 459 26.35 34.24 1.55
N SER A 460 25.54 33.18 1.45
CA SER A 460 24.94 32.75 0.20
C SER A 460 23.60 33.42 -0.12
N MET A 461 22.97 34.06 0.88
CA MET A 461 21.67 34.70 0.72
C MET A 461 21.72 35.85 -0.28
N ASN A 462 20.63 36.02 -1.02
CA ASN A 462 20.47 37.19 -1.88
C ASN A 462 20.05 38.43 -1.06
N MET A 463 20.18 39.62 -1.64
CA MET A 463 19.88 40.88 -0.93
C MET A 463 18.43 40.97 -0.43
N THR A 464 17.47 40.31 -1.08
CA THR A 464 16.07 40.28 -0.60
C THR A 464 15.92 39.42 0.65
N GLN A 465 16.61 38.29 0.69
CA GLN A 465 16.66 37.41 1.86
C GLN A 465 17.41 38.07 3.02
N SER A 466 18.55 38.71 2.75
CA SER A 466 19.33 39.41 3.78
C SER A 466 18.56 40.57 4.42
N LEU A 467 17.68 41.23 3.67
CA LEU A 467 16.84 42.32 4.17
C LEU A 467 15.55 41.87 4.86
N ALA A 468 15.25 40.56 4.84
CA ALA A 468 14.05 40.02 5.46
C ALA A 468 14.19 39.78 6.97
N PHE A 469 15.43 39.79 7.50
CA PHE A 469 15.68 39.69 8.93
C PHE A 469 15.18 40.93 9.66
N ASN A 470 14.43 40.71 10.73
CA ASN A 470 13.96 41.76 11.63
C ASN A 470 15.02 42.11 12.69
N SER A 471 14.72 43.15 13.46
CA SER A 471 15.59 43.73 14.49
C SER A 471 16.02 42.73 15.57
N ASP A 472 15.06 41.94 16.06
CA ASP A 472 15.31 40.99 17.13
C ASP A 472 16.16 39.82 16.62
N GLN A 473 15.92 39.38 15.38
CA GLN A 473 16.72 38.36 14.72
C GLN A 473 18.15 38.81 14.49
N MET A 474 18.36 40.04 14.00
CA MET A 474 19.70 40.61 13.82
C MET A 474 20.42 40.82 15.15
N GLY A 475 19.71 41.25 16.19
CA GLY A 475 20.26 41.36 17.55
C GLY A 475 20.67 40.01 18.16
N ALA A 476 20.06 38.91 17.71
CA ALA A 476 20.42 37.55 18.10
C ALA A 476 21.60 36.97 17.29
N MET A 477 22.01 37.58 16.18
CA MET A 477 23.14 37.11 15.38
C MET A 477 24.47 37.28 16.12
N SER A 478 25.37 36.32 15.96
CA SER A 478 26.77 36.52 16.36
C SER A 478 27.44 37.55 15.45
N THR A 479 28.61 38.05 15.89
CA THR A 479 29.45 38.93 15.05
C THR A 479 29.80 38.26 13.73
N ASP A 480 30.13 36.97 13.73
CA ASP A 480 30.47 36.22 12.53
C ASP A 480 29.26 36.04 11.60
N GLN A 481 28.07 35.82 12.15
CA GLN A 481 26.82 35.73 11.38
C GLN A 481 26.44 37.07 10.74
N THR A 482 26.55 38.17 11.49
CA THR A 482 26.31 39.52 10.97
C THR A 482 27.31 39.87 9.87
N ASN A 483 28.58 39.54 10.09
CA ASN A 483 29.63 39.69 9.10
C ASN A 483 29.41 38.80 7.89
N ALA A 484 28.84 37.60 8.04
CA ALA A 484 28.52 36.76 6.88
C ALA A 484 27.34 37.30 6.07
N LEU A 485 26.32 37.80 6.76
CA LEU A 485 25.09 38.31 6.15
C LEU A 485 25.31 39.58 5.31
N PHE A 486 26.21 40.46 5.77
CA PHE A 486 26.47 41.78 5.19
C PHE A 486 27.90 41.93 4.65
N GLY A 487 28.62 40.81 4.49
CA GLY A 487 30.09 40.75 4.57
C GLY A 487 30.95 41.44 3.52
N SER A 488 30.39 42.15 2.57
CA SER A 488 31.18 42.78 1.50
C SER A 488 30.76 44.22 1.29
N THR A 489 31.29 45.10 2.15
CA THR A 489 31.16 46.54 1.93
C THR A 489 32.46 47.22 1.67
N PRO A 490 32.42 48.19 0.75
CA PRO A 490 33.31 49.33 0.83
C PRO A 490 32.56 50.67 0.87
N ILE A 491 33.25 51.72 1.32
CA ILE A 491 32.80 53.11 1.22
C ILE A 491 32.93 53.57 -0.24
N ALA A 492 31.81 53.98 -0.82
CA ALA A 492 31.69 54.55 -2.15
C ALA A 492 31.48 56.07 -2.07
N LEU A 493 32.12 56.83 -2.98
CA LEU A 493 32.06 58.29 -3.07
C LEU A 493 31.45 58.72 -4.40
N ASP A 494 30.50 59.65 -4.36
CA ASP A 494 29.90 60.25 -5.55
C ASP A 494 30.80 61.35 -6.13
N LEU A 495 31.56 61.00 -7.16
CA LEU A 495 32.47 61.91 -7.85
C LEU A 495 31.78 62.74 -8.94
N SER A 496 30.54 62.39 -9.30
CA SER A 496 29.77 63.01 -10.38
C SER A 496 28.84 64.11 -9.91
N GLY A 497 28.48 64.12 -8.63
CA GLY A 497 27.44 64.98 -8.05
C GLY A 497 26.01 64.51 -8.37
N THR A 498 25.83 63.26 -8.80
CA THR A 498 24.53 62.69 -9.16
C THR A 498 24.07 61.55 -8.24
N GLY A 499 24.76 61.35 -7.12
CA GLY A 499 24.55 60.25 -6.18
C GLY A 499 25.44 59.04 -6.46
N ILE A 500 25.41 58.08 -5.53
CA ILE A 500 26.09 56.79 -5.67
C ILE A 500 25.32 55.93 -6.66
N HIS A 501 26.02 55.44 -7.69
CA HIS A 501 25.49 54.50 -8.68
C HIS A 501 26.32 53.23 -8.62
N THR A 502 25.67 52.08 -8.76
CA THR A 502 26.29 50.76 -8.67
C THR A 502 25.97 49.93 -9.91
N LEU A 503 26.68 48.82 -10.09
CA LEU A 503 26.47 47.81 -11.10
C LEU A 503 25.98 46.54 -10.42
N SER A 504 25.09 45.81 -11.10
CA SER A 504 24.63 44.51 -10.61
C SER A 504 25.77 43.50 -10.53
N ALA A 505 25.65 42.45 -9.72
CA ALA A 505 26.67 41.39 -9.66
C ALA A 505 26.97 40.71 -11.00
N ALA A 506 26.01 40.70 -11.93
CA ALA A 506 26.22 40.19 -13.29
C ALA A 506 27.09 41.11 -14.17
N GLN A 507 27.18 42.40 -13.82
CA GLN A 507 27.91 43.44 -14.54
C GLN A 507 29.10 43.99 -13.73
N GLY A 508 29.26 43.54 -12.50
CA GLY A 508 30.31 43.98 -11.60
C GLY A 508 31.61 43.21 -11.81
N ASN A 509 32.41 43.08 -10.75
CA ASN A 509 33.79 42.62 -10.83
C ASN A 509 34.07 41.44 -9.90
N THR A 510 35.05 40.62 -10.30
CA THR A 510 35.61 39.58 -9.44
C THR A 510 36.67 40.17 -8.53
N PHE A 511 36.39 40.28 -7.24
CA PHE A 511 37.28 40.91 -6.25
C PHE A 511 37.16 40.23 -4.89
N ASP A 512 38.21 40.31 -4.06
CA ASP A 512 38.18 39.81 -2.68
C ASP A 512 37.71 40.93 -1.76
N LEU A 513 36.41 41.26 -1.75
CA LEU A 513 35.89 42.38 -0.94
C LEU A 513 36.02 42.15 0.57
N THR A 514 36.16 40.90 1.01
CA THR A 514 36.25 40.54 2.43
C THR A 514 37.68 40.60 2.96
N GLY A 515 38.69 40.62 2.08
CA GLY A 515 40.10 40.52 2.47
C GLY A 515 40.48 39.13 2.98
N ALA A 516 39.67 38.11 2.70
CA ALA A 516 39.87 36.74 3.18
C ALA A 516 40.86 35.93 2.31
N GLY A 517 41.36 36.51 1.21
CA GLY A 517 42.26 35.85 0.27
C GLY A 517 41.54 35.06 -0.83
N SER A 518 40.22 35.22 -0.98
CA SER A 518 39.42 34.58 -2.01
C SER A 518 38.53 35.58 -2.74
N THR A 519 38.59 35.60 -4.07
CA THR A 519 37.79 36.52 -4.90
C THR A 519 36.40 35.96 -5.21
N GLN A 520 35.36 36.79 -5.20
CA GLN A 520 34.03 36.46 -5.71
C GLN A 520 33.53 37.52 -6.71
N GLU A 521 32.56 37.15 -7.55
CA GLU A 521 31.87 38.10 -8.42
C GLU A 521 30.86 38.90 -7.60
N HIS A 522 31.09 40.20 -7.49
CA HIS A 522 30.25 41.12 -6.73
C HIS A 522 29.61 42.15 -7.65
N GLY A 523 28.51 42.76 -7.20
CA GLY A 523 28.11 44.08 -7.66
C GLY A 523 29.26 45.05 -7.46
N TRP A 524 29.24 46.17 -8.17
CA TRP A 524 30.38 47.06 -8.19
C TRP A 524 29.96 48.52 -8.22
N VAL A 525 30.91 49.44 -8.04
CA VAL A 525 30.63 50.86 -8.27
C VAL A 525 30.40 51.13 -9.76
N GLY A 526 29.42 51.98 -10.07
CA GLY A 526 29.11 52.44 -11.41
C GLY A 526 29.94 53.65 -11.83
N ASN A 527 29.76 54.09 -13.07
CA ASN A 527 30.47 55.27 -13.59
C ASN A 527 30.17 56.51 -12.74
N GLY A 528 31.21 57.28 -12.41
CA GLY A 528 31.09 58.47 -11.57
C GLY A 528 31.08 58.18 -10.07
N THR A 529 31.23 56.92 -9.65
CA THR A 529 31.38 56.51 -8.25
C THR A 529 32.77 55.90 -8.04
N GLY A 530 33.47 56.26 -6.96
CA GLY A 530 34.78 55.72 -6.61
C GLY A 530 34.79 55.02 -5.26
N LEU A 531 35.72 54.09 -5.04
CA LEU A 531 35.88 53.36 -3.78
C LEU A 531 36.96 54.00 -2.91
N LEU A 532 36.66 54.24 -1.63
CA LEU A 532 37.65 54.75 -0.69
C LEU A 532 38.61 53.63 -0.27
N ALA A 533 39.90 53.93 -0.33
CA ALA A 533 40.94 52.95 -0.08
C ALA A 533 42.18 53.56 0.58
N MET A 534 43.03 52.69 1.12
CA MET A 534 44.39 52.99 1.52
C MET A 534 45.32 51.95 0.89
N LEU A 535 46.38 52.42 0.23
CA LEU A 535 47.30 51.54 -0.47
C LEU A 535 48.07 50.65 0.50
N ASN A 536 48.29 49.38 0.13
CA ASN A 536 49.15 48.48 0.89
C ASN A 536 50.64 48.92 0.80
N SER A 537 51.54 48.22 1.49
CA SER A 537 52.97 48.53 1.48
C SER A 537 53.63 48.48 0.10
N ASN A 538 52.98 47.82 -0.87
CA ASN A 538 53.44 47.70 -2.25
C ASN A 538 52.79 48.75 -3.19
N GLY A 539 51.94 49.63 -2.65
CA GLY A 539 51.27 50.68 -3.40
C GLY A 539 50.07 50.21 -4.23
N THR A 540 49.47 49.05 -3.93
CA THR A 540 48.35 48.48 -4.69
C THR A 540 47.09 48.29 -3.84
N ILE A 541 45.96 48.07 -4.52
CA ILE A 541 44.69 47.63 -3.95
C ILE A 541 44.40 46.27 -4.58
N ASP A 542 44.67 45.20 -3.84
CA ASP A 542 44.54 43.82 -4.30
C ASP A 542 43.42 43.05 -3.58
N SER A 543 42.90 43.59 -2.48
CA SER A 543 41.80 43.02 -1.71
C SER A 543 41.01 44.11 -0.98
N GLY A 544 39.91 43.70 -0.35
CA GLY A 544 39.06 44.51 0.51
C GLY A 544 39.78 44.98 1.77
N ALA A 545 40.93 44.38 2.13
CA ALA A 545 41.77 44.88 3.21
C ALA A 545 42.34 46.28 2.95
N GLN A 546 42.39 46.71 1.68
CA GLN A 546 42.80 48.06 1.29
C GLN A 546 41.60 48.98 1.06
N LEU A 547 40.38 48.46 0.99
CA LEU A 547 39.17 49.27 0.92
C LEU A 547 38.70 49.61 2.34
N PHE A 548 38.07 50.77 2.51
CA PHE A 548 37.40 51.09 3.77
C PHE A 548 36.06 50.41 3.80
N GLY A 549 35.88 49.45 4.69
CA GLY A 549 34.73 48.56 4.67
C GLY A 549 34.85 47.40 5.65
N SER A 550 34.01 46.38 5.50
CA SER A 550 34.10 45.15 6.29
C SER A 550 35.43 44.38 6.08
N GLY A 551 36.08 44.57 4.94
CA GLY A 551 37.41 44.02 4.66
C GLY A 551 38.54 44.65 5.48
N THR A 552 38.35 45.83 6.07
CA THR A 552 39.40 46.53 6.82
C THR A 552 39.71 45.85 8.14
N VAL A 553 41.00 45.59 8.42
CA VAL A 553 41.45 45.08 9.73
C VAL A 553 41.83 46.25 10.65
N LEU A 554 41.15 46.33 11.80
CA LEU A 554 41.40 47.33 12.84
C LEU A 554 42.66 47.00 13.66
N ALA A 555 43.14 47.97 14.45
CA ALA A 555 44.36 47.82 15.27
C ALA A 555 44.30 46.69 16.31
N ASN A 556 43.10 46.23 16.66
CA ASN A 556 42.86 45.07 17.53
C ASN A 556 42.99 43.72 16.80
N GLY A 557 43.31 43.73 15.50
CA GLY A 557 43.41 42.54 14.65
C GLY A 557 42.07 41.95 14.22
N GLN A 558 40.95 42.61 14.53
CA GLN A 558 39.61 42.22 14.09
C GLN A 558 39.20 43.03 12.86
N HIS A 559 38.32 42.47 12.04
CA HIS A 559 37.70 43.21 10.95
C HIS A 559 36.77 44.31 11.49
N ALA A 560 36.70 45.43 10.78
CA ALA A 560 35.69 46.45 11.02
C ALA A 560 34.31 45.88 10.65
N ALA A 561 33.29 46.22 11.43
CA ALA A 561 31.90 45.87 11.17
C ALA A 561 31.35 46.58 9.92
N ASN A 562 31.88 47.76 9.60
CA ASN A 562 31.55 48.55 8.41
C ASN A 562 32.64 49.58 8.12
N GLY A 563 32.57 50.22 6.96
CA GLY A 563 33.51 51.20 6.47
C GLY A 563 33.55 52.50 7.26
N PHE A 564 32.43 52.92 7.89
CA PHE A 564 32.45 54.08 8.79
C PHE A 564 33.19 53.80 10.10
N GLN A 565 33.06 52.59 10.64
CA GLN A 565 33.89 52.15 11.78
C GLN A 565 35.37 52.06 11.38
N ALA A 566 35.66 51.56 10.18
CA ALA A 566 37.01 51.54 9.65
C ALA A 566 37.61 52.96 9.55
N LEU A 567 36.82 53.93 9.09
CA LEU A 567 37.24 55.34 9.04
C LEU A 567 37.36 55.98 10.41
N ALA A 568 36.47 55.69 11.34
CA ALA A 568 36.54 56.21 12.71
C ALA A 568 37.83 55.81 13.44
N ALA A 569 38.48 54.72 13.03
CA ALA A 569 39.80 54.35 13.54
C ALA A 569 40.92 55.31 13.12
N LEU A 570 40.69 56.13 12.09
CA LEU A 570 41.62 57.15 11.61
C LEU A 570 41.33 58.55 12.17
N ASP A 571 40.21 58.72 12.88
CA ASP A 571 39.82 59.98 13.52
C ASP A 571 40.63 60.17 14.81
N THR A 572 41.76 60.86 14.68
CA THR A 572 42.74 61.01 15.76
C THR A 572 42.38 62.10 16.77
N ASN A 573 41.53 63.04 16.37
CA ASN A 573 41.08 64.13 17.24
C ASN A 573 39.65 63.90 17.79
N HIS A 574 38.98 62.82 17.36
CA HIS A 574 37.65 62.39 17.75
C HIS A 574 36.57 63.43 17.51
N ASP A 575 36.67 64.19 16.41
CA ASP A 575 35.69 65.22 16.04
C ASP A 575 34.56 64.69 15.14
N GLY A 576 34.58 63.39 14.81
CA GLY A 576 33.59 62.73 13.97
C GLY A 576 33.79 63.00 12.49
N LYS A 577 34.97 63.46 12.07
CA LYS A 577 35.32 63.75 10.69
C LYS A 577 36.74 63.27 10.40
N ILE A 578 37.00 62.99 9.13
CA ILE A 578 38.36 62.75 8.64
C ILE A 578 38.78 63.94 7.80
N THR A 579 39.76 64.69 8.29
CA THR A 579 40.26 65.93 7.69
C THR A 579 41.78 65.96 7.68
N ALA A 580 42.39 67.01 7.12
CA ALA A 580 43.85 67.20 7.18
C ALA A 580 44.43 67.34 8.61
N ALA A 581 43.57 67.46 9.64
CA ALA A 581 43.99 67.40 11.04
C ALA A 581 44.38 65.97 11.48
N ASP A 582 43.94 64.94 10.75
CA ASP A 582 44.20 63.54 11.04
C ASP A 582 45.48 63.04 10.37
N ALA A 583 46.27 62.28 11.13
CA ALA A 583 47.60 61.84 10.73
C ALA A 583 47.62 61.08 9.40
N ASP A 584 46.57 60.30 9.13
CA ASP A 584 46.49 59.40 7.98
C ASP A 584 45.61 59.91 6.84
N PHE A 585 45.04 61.12 6.94
CA PHE A 585 44.21 61.73 5.89
C PHE A 585 44.91 61.79 4.53
N SER A 586 46.21 62.15 4.54
CA SER A 586 47.02 62.24 3.33
C SER A 586 47.34 60.89 2.66
N LYS A 587 47.10 59.77 3.36
CA LYS A 587 47.32 58.40 2.86
C LYS A 587 46.09 57.81 2.18
N LEU A 588 44.92 58.42 2.40
CA LEU A 588 43.68 57.99 1.77
C LEU A 588 43.72 58.26 0.26
N VAL A 589 43.12 57.34 -0.49
CA VAL A 589 42.96 57.43 -1.94
C VAL A 589 41.55 57.00 -2.33
N VAL A 590 41.11 57.43 -3.50
CA VAL A 590 39.87 56.99 -4.13
C VAL A 590 40.26 56.19 -5.38
N TRP A 591 39.77 54.97 -5.45
CA TRP A 591 39.89 54.10 -6.62
C TRP A 591 38.67 54.30 -7.52
N VAL A 592 38.91 54.92 -8.68
CA VAL A 592 37.91 55.09 -9.74
C VAL A 592 38.12 53.98 -10.75
N ASP A 593 37.48 52.86 -10.50
CA ASP A 593 37.73 51.64 -11.25
C ASP A 593 37.12 51.68 -12.66
N SER A 594 37.82 51.08 -13.61
CA SER A 594 37.35 50.87 -14.98
C SER A 594 37.28 49.39 -15.39
N ASN A 595 37.92 48.48 -14.64
CA ASN A 595 38.11 47.08 -15.08
C ASN A 595 38.26 46.02 -13.96
N GLY A 596 38.06 46.38 -12.70
CA GLY A 596 38.16 45.47 -11.54
C GLY A 596 39.57 45.29 -10.99
N LYS A 597 40.58 45.97 -11.53
CA LYS A 597 41.98 45.91 -11.06
C LYS A 597 42.56 47.30 -10.94
N ALA A 598 42.95 47.68 -9.73
CA ALA A 598 43.52 48.99 -9.47
C ALA A 598 44.83 49.25 -10.24
N GLY A 599 44.74 50.08 -11.28
CA GLY A 599 45.88 50.58 -12.05
C GLY A 599 46.36 51.97 -11.59
N SER A 600 47.60 52.35 -11.94
CA SER A 600 48.19 53.65 -11.56
C SER A 600 47.48 54.89 -12.14
N GLY A 601 46.63 54.71 -13.14
CA GLY A 601 45.78 55.77 -13.71
C GLY A 601 44.37 55.87 -13.12
N GLU A 602 44.04 55.01 -12.15
CA GLU A 602 42.70 54.86 -11.56
C GLU A 602 42.66 55.26 -10.08
N ILE A 603 43.82 55.59 -9.50
CA ILE A 603 43.96 55.90 -8.08
C ILE A 603 44.23 57.39 -7.94
N TYR A 604 43.36 58.07 -7.20
CA TYR A 604 43.43 59.51 -6.97
C TYR A 604 43.55 59.80 -5.47
N THR A 605 44.49 60.65 -5.10
CA THR A 605 44.55 61.20 -3.73
C THR A 605 43.34 62.10 -3.46
N LEU A 606 42.93 62.21 -2.18
CA LEU A 606 41.84 63.12 -1.80
C LEU A 606 42.13 64.56 -2.27
N ALA A 607 43.38 65.02 -2.17
CA ALA A 607 43.79 66.35 -2.62
C ALA A 607 43.62 66.56 -4.14
N GLN A 608 43.86 65.54 -4.97
CA GLN A 608 43.63 65.62 -6.43
C GLN A 608 42.15 65.73 -6.78
N LEU A 609 41.28 65.11 -5.97
CA LEU A 609 39.83 65.23 -6.09
C LEU A 609 39.26 66.45 -5.33
N GLY A 610 40.13 67.24 -4.68
CA GLY A 610 39.73 68.40 -3.90
C GLY A 610 38.95 68.06 -2.64
N ILE A 611 38.94 66.80 -2.17
CA ILE A 611 38.23 66.35 -0.96
C ILE A 611 38.96 66.87 0.28
N THR A 612 38.23 67.53 1.18
CA THR A 612 38.78 68.18 2.38
C THR A 612 38.23 67.63 3.69
N GLU A 613 37.06 67.00 3.67
CA GLU A 613 36.37 66.49 4.87
C GLU A 613 35.55 65.25 4.46
N LEU A 614 35.69 64.15 5.21
CA LEU A 614 34.76 63.01 5.19
C LEU A 614 33.97 63.03 6.49
N ASP A 615 32.64 63.04 6.44
CA ASP A 615 31.78 63.05 7.63
C ASP A 615 31.52 61.61 8.10
N LEU A 616 31.85 61.31 9.36
CA LEU A 616 31.68 59.98 9.94
C LEU A 616 30.30 59.78 10.58
N ASN A 617 29.47 60.82 10.63
CA ASN A 617 28.10 60.76 11.15
C ASN A 617 27.15 60.11 10.14
N ALA A 618 27.38 58.84 9.83
CA ALA A 618 26.54 58.09 8.91
C ALA A 618 25.13 57.87 9.47
N THR A 619 24.15 57.94 8.58
CA THR A 619 22.76 57.60 8.85
C THR A 619 22.35 56.39 8.03
N LYS A 620 21.17 55.85 8.30
CA LYS A 620 20.69 54.67 7.59
C LYS A 620 20.35 54.97 6.13
N GLY A 621 20.88 54.16 5.21
CA GLY A 621 20.36 54.08 3.85
C GLY A 621 19.37 52.92 3.69
N THR A 622 18.40 53.13 2.79
CA THR A 622 17.40 52.11 2.42
C THR A 622 17.41 51.86 0.91
N THR A 623 18.28 52.54 0.20
CA THR A 623 18.28 52.58 -1.26
C THR A 623 18.98 51.33 -1.77
N VAL A 624 18.24 50.49 -2.50
CA VAL A 624 18.81 49.39 -3.26
C VAL A 624 18.98 49.86 -4.70
N ASP A 625 20.22 49.90 -5.17
CA ASP A 625 20.57 50.21 -6.55
C ASP A 625 21.21 48.99 -7.21
N ASN A 626 20.68 48.56 -8.36
CA ASN A 626 21.15 47.39 -9.12
C ASN A 626 21.38 46.10 -8.30
N GLY A 627 20.63 45.91 -7.20
CA GLY A 627 20.75 44.75 -6.31
C GLY A 627 21.72 44.93 -5.13
N ASN A 628 22.37 46.09 -5.03
CA ASN A 628 23.30 46.45 -3.95
C ASN A 628 22.61 47.45 -3.02
N LEU A 629 22.82 47.34 -1.71
CA LEU A 629 22.20 48.22 -0.73
C LEU A 629 23.18 49.31 -0.30
N LEU A 630 22.78 50.56 -0.44
CA LEU A 630 23.45 51.71 0.18
C LEU A 630 23.03 51.69 1.65
N GLY A 631 23.87 51.11 2.50
CA GLY A 631 23.50 50.68 3.85
C GLY A 631 23.64 51.77 4.90
N LEU A 632 24.77 52.47 4.85
CA LEU A 632 25.06 53.63 5.68
C LEU A 632 25.37 54.80 4.75
N VAL A 633 24.68 55.92 4.92
CA VAL A 633 24.81 57.08 4.04
C VAL A 633 25.29 58.29 4.84
N SER A 634 26.32 58.94 4.32
CA SER A 634 26.91 60.15 4.87
C SER A 634 27.33 61.07 3.73
N THR A 635 28.18 62.06 4.02
CA THR A 635 28.66 63.01 3.03
C THR A 635 30.15 63.28 3.15
N TYR A 636 30.72 63.79 2.07
CA TYR A 636 32.04 64.41 2.07
C TYR A 636 31.98 65.81 1.46
N LYS A 637 32.98 66.64 1.77
CA LYS A 637 33.11 67.99 1.20
C LYS A 637 34.36 68.17 0.39
N THR A 638 34.25 69.01 -0.63
CA THR A 638 35.34 69.48 -1.47
C THR A 638 35.77 70.90 -1.12
N ALA A 639 36.95 71.30 -1.58
CA ALA A 639 37.57 72.60 -1.28
C ALA A 639 36.76 73.81 -1.77
N ASP A 640 35.84 73.62 -2.72
CA ASP A 640 34.88 74.62 -3.18
C ASP A 640 33.63 74.74 -2.28
N GLY A 641 33.53 73.91 -1.24
CA GLY A 641 32.42 73.87 -0.30
C GLY A 641 31.24 73.01 -0.74
N ALA A 642 31.32 72.34 -1.89
CA ALA A 642 30.28 71.40 -2.32
C ALA A 642 30.25 70.17 -1.39
N THR A 643 29.06 69.59 -1.24
CA THR A 643 28.82 68.40 -0.42
C THR A 643 28.32 67.29 -1.33
N HIS A 644 28.91 66.11 -1.21
CA HIS A 644 28.69 64.95 -2.05
C HIS A 644 28.36 63.71 -1.22
N ALA A 645 27.69 62.72 -1.82
CA ALA A 645 27.32 61.49 -1.13
C ALA A 645 28.55 60.61 -0.84
N MET A 646 28.55 59.96 0.31
CA MET A 646 29.54 58.97 0.72
C MET A 646 28.81 57.85 1.46
N ASP A 647 28.74 56.67 0.86
CA ASP A 647 27.90 55.60 1.35
C ASP A 647 28.70 54.31 1.56
N ASP A 648 28.39 53.56 2.60
CA ASP A 648 28.80 52.20 2.81
C ASP A 648 27.88 51.28 2.00
N VAL A 649 28.42 50.64 0.96
CA VAL A 649 27.62 49.90 -0.02
C VAL A 649 27.77 48.39 0.19
N TRP A 650 26.69 47.72 0.55
CA TRP A 650 26.58 46.26 0.58
C TRP A 650 26.38 45.72 -0.84
N PHE A 651 27.45 45.21 -1.44
CA PHE A 651 27.39 44.62 -2.78
C PHE A 651 26.77 43.22 -2.76
N SER A 652 25.85 42.98 -3.70
CA SER A 652 25.35 41.63 -3.98
C SER A 652 26.46 40.75 -4.57
N SER A 653 26.45 39.44 -4.31
CA SER A 653 27.32 38.48 -4.98
C SER A 653 26.55 37.68 -6.04
N LYS A 654 27.25 37.17 -7.06
CA LYS A 654 26.61 36.36 -8.11
C LYS A 654 26.26 34.97 -7.58
N GLY A 655 24.95 34.74 -7.45
CA GLY A 655 24.33 33.57 -6.82
C GLY A 655 22.90 33.88 -6.36
N GLY A 656 22.60 35.17 -6.12
CA GLY A 656 21.24 35.67 -5.90
C GLY A 656 20.52 36.06 -7.19
N THR A 657 19.26 35.68 -7.34
CA THR A 657 18.38 36.18 -8.40
C THR A 657 17.96 37.63 -8.10
N THR A 658 18.03 38.51 -9.10
CA THR A 658 17.51 39.89 -9.02
C THR A 658 15.97 39.91 -9.02
N PRO A 659 15.30 40.55 -8.05
CA PRO A 659 13.84 40.75 -8.09
C PRO A 659 13.42 41.85 -9.06
N ALA A 660 12.21 41.72 -9.60
CA ALA A 660 11.54 42.74 -10.41
C ALA A 660 10.94 43.91 -9.60
N GLN A 661 10.98 43.86 -8.26
CA GLN A 661 10.51 44.95 -7.38
C GLN A 661 11.11 44.87 -5.96
N PRO A 662 11.65 45.97 -5.38
CA PRO A 662 12.14 46.00 -4.00
C PRO A 662 11.01 45.93 -2.95
N PRO A 663 11.28 45.41 -1.73
CA PRO A 663 10.32 45.39 -0.62
C PRO A 663 9.96 46.79 -0.13
N ALA A 664 8.77 46.93 0.47
CA ALA A 664 8.18 48.24 0.79
C ALA A 664 8.87 49.03 1.91
N SER A 665 9.73 48.40 2.73
CA SER A 665 10.57 49.07 3.75
C SER A 665 11.68 48.14 4.29
N PRO A 666 12.97 48.50 4.24
CA PRO A 666 14.07 47.74 4.87
C PRO A 666 14.27 48.08 6.38
N PRO A 667 14.87 47.18 7.19
CA PRO A 667 14.95 47.26 8.68
C PRO A 667 15.88 48.36 9.22
N ALA A 668 15.57 48.98 10.38
CA ALA A 668 16.22 50.21 10.90
C ALA A 668 17.66 50.04 11.44
N LEU A 669 18.39 51.14 11.71
CA LEU A 669 19.84 51.09 12.03
C LEU A 669 20.11 50.88 13.53
N ASN A 670 19.24 51.39 14.39
CA ASN A 670 19.16 50.99 15.81
C ASN A 670 18.80 49.50 15.99
N GLU A 671 18.37 48.86 14.90
CA GLU A 671 18.00 47.45 14.82
C GLU A 671 19.14 46.59 14.22
N LEU A 672 20.14 47.20 13.57
CA LEU A 672 21.36 46.58 13.01
C LEU A 672 22.61 46.77 13.88
N LEU A 673 22.61 47.80 14.74
CA LEU A 673 23.72 48.16 15.61
C LEU A 673 23.20 48.41 17.04
N SER A 674 22.90 47.35 17.79
CA SER A 674 22.78 47.51 19.24
C SER A 674 24.17 47.79 19.83
N SER A 675 24.32 48.91 20.53
CA SER A 675 25.51 49.20 21.37
C SER A 675 25.67 48.17 22.49
N PRO A 676 26.90 47.78 22.90
CA PRO A 676 27.10 46.95 24.08
C PRO A 676 26.85 47.79 25.33
N HIS A 677 25.79 47.49 26.08
CA HIS A 677 25.57 47.93 27.46
C HIS A 677 24.88 46.77 28.20
N ASP A 678 25.22 46.34 29.41
CA ASP A 678 26.22 46.71 30.41
C ASP A 678 26.31 45.54 31.42
N ASN A 679 27.45 45.44 32.13
CA ASN A 679 27.65 44.76 33.42
C ASN A 679 27.47 43.23 33.55
N VAL A 680 28.61 42.54 33.44
CA VAL A 680 28.89 41.28 34.17
C VAL A 680 29.13 41.59 35.68
N LEU A 681 28.04 41.69 36.47
CA LEU A 681 27.80 41.36 37.93
C LEU A 681 28.86 41.71 39.04
N PRO A 682 28.56 41.78 40.39
CA PRO A 682 27.43 41.16 41.14
C PRO A 682 26.78 41.97 42.31
N GLY A 683 25.55 41.57 42.70
CA GLY A 683 24.88 41.95 43.95
C GLY A 683 23.57 41.16 44.20
N ALA A 684 23.61 40.17 45.10
CA ALA A 684 22.59 39.13 45.37
C ALA A 684 21.30 39.65 46.09
N PRO A 685 20.18 38.88 46.29
CA PRO A 685 20.17 37.48 46.78
C PRO A 685 19.15 36.48 46.15
N THR A 686 19.64 35.24 46.05
CA THR A 686 18.99 33.92 46.19
C THR A 686 17.49 33.73 45.88
N ALA A 687 17.21 32.91 44.86
CA ALA A 687 16.11 31.95 44.87
C ALA A 687 16.63 30.59 44.37
N THR A 688 16.52 29.59 45.23
CA THR A 688 16.85 28.17 44.98
C THR A 688 15.83 27.53 44.05
N VAL A 689 16.28 26.95 42.93
CA VAL A 689 15.57 25.88 42.23
C VAL A 689 16.57 24.78 41.90
N ALA A 690 16.17 23.55 42.18
CA ALA A 690 16.98 22.34 42.17
C ALA A 690 17.52 21.99 40.78
N ALA A 691 18.78 21.57 40.73
CA ALA A 691 19.44 21.03 39.56
C ALA A 691 18.92 19.63 39.23
N VAL A 692 18.53 19.43 37.97
CA VAL A 692 18.51 18.12 37.29
C VAL A 692 19.73 18.13 36.35
N PRO A 693 20.59 17.11 36.32
CA PRO A 693 21.79 17.16 35.50
C PRO A 693 21.44 16.86 34.03
N MET A 694 21.60 17.86 33.15
CA MET A 694 21.76 17.63 31.71
C MET A 694 23.22 17.33 31.42
N HIS A 695 23.48 16.18 30.81
CA HIS A 695 24.76 15.80 30.23
C HIS A 695 25.00 16.68 29.00
N HIS A 696 25.92 17.65 29.10
CA HIS A 696 26.50 18.32 27.94
C HIS A 696 27.52 17.38 27.29
N ASP A 697 27.12 16.67 26.24
CA ASP A 697 28.08 16.09 25.31
C ASP A 697 28.34 17.12 24.21
N LEU A 698 29.46 17.84 24.34
CA LEU A 698 29.93 18.82 23.35
C LEU A 698 30.52 18.05 22.17
N MET A 699 29.68 17.64 21.23
CA MET A 699 30.16 17.20 19.91
C MET A 699 30.42 18.41 18.99
N ASN A 700 31.54 18.32 18.28
CA ASN A 700 32.12 19.34 17.40
C ASN A 700 31.15 19.77 16.26
N PRO A 701 30.83 21.07 16.07
CA PRO A 701 29.88 21.56 15.06
C PRO A 701 30.23 21.20 13.61
N ALA A 702 31.50 20.89 13.32
CA ALA A 702 31.96 20.50 11.99
C ALA A 702 31.54 19.08 11.55
N VAL A 703 31.00 18.25 12.45
CA VAL A 703 30.67 16.84 12.16
C VAL A 703 29.22 16.65 11.68
N LEU A 704 28.35 17.68 11.79
CA LEU A 704 26.91 17.56 11.51
C LEU A 704 26.50 17.84 10.05
N ARG A 705 27.36 18.47 9.23
CA ARG A 705 27.12 18.59 7.78
C ARG A 705 27.58 17.32 7.10
N HIS A 706 26.75 16.28 7.10
CA HIS A 706 26.99 15.10 6.27
C HIS A 706 27.10 15.53 4.80
N LYS A 707 28.24 15.23 4.18
CA LYS A 707 28.31 15.13 2.72
C LYS A 707 27.35 14.03 2.27
N PRO A 708 26.71 14.15 1.10
CA PRO A 708 26.11 13.00 0.46
C PRO A 708 27.25 12.03 0.11
N GLU A 709 27.45 11.00 0.90
CA GLU A 709 28.29 9.86 0.54
C GLU A 709 27.41 8.80 -0.11
N ASP A 710 27.83 8.36 -1.29
CA ASP A 710 27.20 7.32 -2.09
C ASP A 710 27.06 6.01 -1.28
N GLU A 711 25.88 5.72 -0.72
CA GLU A 711 25.56 4.38 -0.22
C GLU A 711 25.14 3.45 -1.38
N GLU A 712 26.11 3.03 -2.21
CA GLU A 712 26.03 1.75 -2.91
C GLU A 712 26.66 0.66 -2.02
N GLY A 713 25.91 0.24 -1.00
CA GLY A 713 26.26 -0.84 -0.08
C GLY A 713 25.39 -2.07 -0.28
N GLY A 714 25.41 -2.66 -1.47
CA GLY A 714 24.68 -3.89 -1.77
C GLY A 714 25.04 -5.04 -0.81
N LEU A 715 24.09 -5.41 0.05
CA LEU A 715 24.14 -6.64 0.83
C LEU A 715 24.08 -7.84 -0.12
N LYS A 716 25.22 -8.52 -0.31
CA LYS A 716 25.24 -9.89 -0.82
C LYS A 716 24.81 -10.85 0.30
N PRO A 717 23.88 -11.79 0.04
CA PRO A 717 23.58 -12.85 0.99
C PRO A 717 24.74 -13.84 1.03
N LEU A 718 25.22 -14.13 2.24
CA LEU A 718 26.08 -15.30 2.49
C LEU A 718 25.19 -16.55 2.48
N LEU A 719 25.59 -17.51 1.63
CA LEU A 719 25.08 -18.87 1.47
C LEU A 719 24.98 -19.63 2.80
#